data_AF-A0A9E6JE81-F1
#
_entry.id   AF-A0A9E6JE81-F1
#
_cell.length_a   1.000
_cell.length_b   1.000
_cell.length_c   1.000
_cell.angle_alpha   90.00
_cell.angle_beta   90.00
_cell.angle_gamma   90.00
#
_symmetry.space_group_name_H-M   'P 1'
#
loop_
_entity.id
_entity.type
_entity.pdbx_description
1 polymer ?
#
loop_
_entity_poly.entity_id
_entity_poly.type
_entity_poly.pdbx_seq_one_letter_code
_entity_poly.pdbx_strand_id
1 'polypeptide(L)'
;MNVVKKIYQYADTNLELLGWMGFFGFPAYYYIWSYLYPQPYENGPLRFFCAILLLGLALRKYAPPPFKRFLPYYYIATITICLPFFFSFMLFMNEWSTVWAMSFMSSIFLHVLLVHETRVMLLQAIVSIAAAYLISYGLVHAPSAVETEVVIIWPYIPIFLFTYIFGNLFYFRNQVEHEAKVSIAKSFGAGIAHEMRNPLSALKASVDVLDSSLPSVKTMNGDKAEIDKIDIIRMKEVLSGADEVIRNGNEAIDLLLTSIDQSRVSHSTFRAFSVEQIVRESLASFSYPSDHAKEVVCLNVEGGFDYFGSDTLLKYALYNLLKNSLYYQNGDEFKIAITLRSDNEFNYLIFEDNGIGIEKEKLEFIFQDFYTSGKSSSYGLGLPFCKRVMQAFGGKIKCESALGEWTRFTLKFPRYESPKVSTIKQDILRNKSILYVGDDEAVKRRLSEFTFYTGAICDEVDFEQAQRKEEFEFEYDLILLDLEVCSEQEYLMLESKLHFTEAKIVMLFVQDGVYHNRFSRFLTFYPKDKKQFLLDVAQSVDALIFGNVEPNRNLIPKKTAKVIGKRILIADDNESLRQLTTILLNKQGYQVSQAGDGNEVLSVLSSEQVDLILMDLEMPILDGLETTTLIRKSEKVYANVPILGHTGDSRKETLSKIDQAGMNGYLIKPVDQSKLLDKVADYI
;
A
#
# COMPACT_ATOMS: atom_id res chain seq x y z
N MET A 1 18.64 34.74 -10.68
CA MET A 1 17.57 35.53 -10.04
C MET A 1 18.21 36.41 -8.96
N ASN A 2 18.08 37.75 -9.01
CA ASN A 2 18.78 38.67 -8.07
C ASN A 2 18.57 38.22 -6.61
N VAL A 3 19.66 38.06 -5.84
CA VAL A 3 19.66 37.62 -4.44
C VAL A 3 18.64 38.40 -3.59
N VAL A 4 18.57 39.71 -3.82
CA VAL A 4 17.60 40.64 -3.20
C VAL A 4 16.14 40.26 -3.44
N LYS A 5 15.79 39.81 -4.65
CA LYS A 5 14.42 39.37 -4.97
C LYS A 5 14.07 38.06 -4.26
N LYS A 6 15.04 37.14 -4.14
CA LYS A 6 14.85 35.86 -3.43
C LYS A 6 14.57 36.10 -1.94
N ILE A 7 15.32 37.00 -1.31
CA ILE A 7 15.13 37.41 0.09
C ILE A 7 13.72 37.99 0.31
N TYR A 8 13.29 38.91 -0.55
CA TYR A 8 11.97 39.53 -0.46
C TYR A 8 10.81 38.53 -0.64
N GLN A 9 10.91 37.62 -1.61
CA GLN A 9 9.87 36.62 -1.87
C GLN A 9 9.66 35.67 -0.70
N TYR A 10 10.74 35.31 0.01
CA TYR A 10 10.64 34.42 1.16
C TYR A 10 10.03 35.13 2.38
N ALA A 11 10.38 36.39 2.59
CA ALA A 11 9.82 37.17 3.70
C ALA A 11 8.34 37.53 3.51
N ASP A 12 7.80 37.47 2.29
CA ASP A 12 6.50 38.05 1.92
C ASP A 12 5.32 37.60 2.79
N THR A 13 5.29 36.35 3.25
CA THR A 13 4.26 35.84 4.17
C THR A 13 4.24 36.58 5.51
N ASN A 14 5.40 37.03 6.00
CA ASN A 14 5.55 37.66 7.31
C ASN A 14 5.66 39.20 7.24
N LEU A 15 5.85 39.78 6.04
CA LEU A 15 6.05 41.23 5.87
C LEU A 15 4.87 42.09 6.32
N GLU A 16 3.64 41.58 6.20
CA GLU A 16 2.44 42.35 6.60
C GLU A 16 2.35 42.48 8.12
N LEU A 17 2.57 41.38 8.83
CA LEU A 17 2.63 41.35 10.29
C LEU A 17 3.76 42.25 10.81
N LEU A 18 4.95 42.12 10.23
CA LEU A 18 6.11 42.93 10.58
C LEU A 18 5.84 44.44 10.38
N GLY A 19 5.22 44.79 9.25
CA GLY A 19 4.91 46.19 8.92
C GLY A 19 3.95 46.82 9.93
N TRP A 20 2.86 46.13 10.28
CA TRP A 20 1.90 46.61 11.27
C TRP A 20 2.47 46.65 12.69
N MET A 21 3.21 45.61 13.09
CA MET A 21 3.89 45.56 14.37
C MET A 21 4.86 46.73 14.53
N GLY A 22 5.61 47.07 13.48
CA GLY A 22 6.49 48.22 13.43
C GLY A 22 5.73 49.54 13.53
N PHE A 23 4.73 49.74 12.66
CA PHE A 23 3.97 50.98 12.58
C PHE A 23 3.33 51.37 13.91
N PHE A 24 2.74 50.41 14.63
CA PHE A 24 2.16 50.67 15.96
C PHE A 24 3.19 50.59 17.09
N GLY A 25 4.19 49.72 16.97
CA GLY A 25 5.19 49.48 18.00
C GLY A 25 6.08 50.70 18.23
N PHE A 26 6.61 51.32 17.19
CA PHE A 26 7.53 52.46 17.34
C PHE A 26 6.93 53.64 18.12
N PRO A 27 5.70 54.12 17.80
CA PRO A 27 5.01 55.14 18.60
C PRO A 27 4.61 54.67 20.01
N ALA A 28 4.12 53.45 20.16
CA ALA A 28 3.73 52.90 21.46
C ALA A 28 4.92 52.84 22.43
N TYR A 29 6.07 52.34 21.96
CA TYR A 29 7.28 52.30 22.75
C TYR A 29 7.89 53.67 23.02
N TYR A 30 7.69 54.66 22.14
CA TYR A 30 8.05 56.05 22.46
C TYR A 30 7.29 56.53 23.70
N TYR A 31 5.98 56.27 23.77
CA TYR A 31 5.18 56.63 24.94
C TYR A 31 5.66 55.91 26.20
N ILE A 32 5.92 54.60 26.11
CA ILE A 32 6.42 53.80 27.23
C ILE A 32 7.75 54.37 27.76
N TRP A 33 8.72 54.63 26.88
CA TRP A 33 10.07 55.06 27.27
C TRP A 33 10.20 56.55 27.54
N SER A 34 9.20 57.37 27.19
CA SER A 34 9.18 58.80 27.50
C SER A 34 8.38 59.12 28.76
N TYR A 35 7.30 58.36 29.05
CA TYR A 35 6.36 58.71 30.12
C TYR A 35 6.23 57.66 31.22
N LEU A 36 6.28 56.36 30.89
CA LEU A 36 6.09 55.29 31.89
C LEU A 36 7.41 54.87 32.53
N TYR A 37 8.44 54.66 31.72
CA TYR A 37 9.78 54.25 32.14
C TYR A 37 10.85 55.11 31.45
N PRO A 38 11.00 56.40 31.84
CA PRO A 38 11.86 57.36 31.16
C PRO A 38 13.28 56.84 30.92
N GLN A 39 13.72 56.85 29.65
CA GLN A 39 15.11 56.54 29.27
C GLN A 39 15.92 57.85 29.10
N PRO A 40 17.24 57.84 29.34
CA PRO A 40 18.10 59.02 29.22
C PRO A 40 18.04 59.71 27.85
N TYR A 41 17.91 58.93 26.78
CA TYR A 41 17.81 59.43 25.43
C TYR A 41 16.66 58.75 24.67
N GLU A 42 15.78 59.57 24.11
CA GLU A 42 14.72 59.15 23.19
C GLU A 42 14.62 60.06 21.97
N ASN A 43 14.31 59.47 20.80
CA ASN A 43 14.26 60.17 19.52
C ASN A 43 12.92 59.93 18.79
N GLY A 44 11.94 60.78 19.08
CA GLY A 44 10.62 60.74 18.45
C GLY A 44 10.65 60.81 16.91
N PRO A 45 11.39 61.75 16.29
CA PRO A 45 11.50 61.84 14.83
C PRO A 45 12.04 60.56 14.17
N LEU A 46 13.07 59.94 14.75
CA LEU A 46 13.64 58.68 14.23
C LEU A 46 12.63 57.53 14.32
N ARG A 47 11.91 57.41 15.44
CA ARG A 47 10.85 56.39 15.60
C ARG A 47 9.70 56.60 14.62
N PHE A 48 9.27 57.84 14.40
CA PHE A 48 8.24 58.18 13.42
C PHE A 48 8.69 57.83 12.00
N PHE A 49 9.95 58.10 11.66
CA PHE A 49 10.54 57.71 10.38
C PHE A 49 10.54 56.17 10.19
N CYS A 50 10.98 55.41 11.20
CA CYS A 50 10.91 53.94 11.16
C CYS A 50 9.48 53.41 11.04
N ALA A 51 8.51 54.03 11.75
CA ALA A 51 7.10 53.65 11.66
C ALA A 51 6.54 53.83 10.24
N ILE A 52 6.88 54.93 9.56
CA ILE A 52 6.45 55.18 8.17
C ILE A 52 7.10 54.17 7.21
N LEU A 53 8.39 53.85 7.38
CA LEU A 53 9.04 52.84 6.54
C LEU A 53 8.38 51.47 6.67
N LEU A 54 8.00 51.07 7.89
CA LEU A 54 7.33 49.80 8.13
C LEU A 54 5.86 49.82 7.66
N LEU A 55 5.18 50.97 7.72
CA LEU A 55 3.86 51.14 7.10
C LEU A 55 3.91 50.94 5.59
N GLY A 56 4.98 51.40 4.92
CA GLY A 56 5.20 51.14 3.49
C GLY A 56 5.29 49.65 3.16
N LEU A 57 5.85 48.83 4.06
CA LEU A 57 5.87 47.37 3.93
C LEU A 57 4.50 46.72 4.24
N ALA A 58 3.74 47.28 5.19
CA ALA A 58 2.39 46.82 5.50
C ALA A 58 1.44 47.04 4.29
N LEU A 59 1.49 48.22 3.68
CA LEU A 59 0.63 48.62 2.57
C LEU A 59 1.14 48.18 1.19
N ARG A 60 2.20 47.36 1.12
CA ARG A 60 2.86 46.96 -0.13
C ARG A 60 1.92 46.33 -1.18
N LYS A 61 0.84 45.66 -0.74
CA LYS A 61 -0.17 45.04 -1.62
C LYS A 61 -0.90 46.07 -2.49
N TYR A 62 -1.06 47.29 -1.98
CA TYR A 62 -1.70 48.42 -2.66
C TYR A 62 -0.75 49.28 -3.48
N ALA A 63 0.55 48.92 -3.55
CA ALA A 63 1.54 49.71 -4.27
C ALA A 63 1.33 49.68 -5.79
N PRO A 64 1.51 50.81 -6.49
CA PRO A 64 1.35 50.88 -7.95
C PRO A 64 2.41 50.03 -8.70
N PRO A 65 2.12 49.56 -9.93
CA PRO A 65 2.99 48.67 -10.70
C PRO A 65 4.46 49.06 -10.83
N PRO A 66 4.85 50.34 -11.05
CA PRO A 66 6.26 50.72 -11.13
C PRO A 66 6.98 50.54 -9.78
N PHE A 67 6.28 50.74 -8.65
CA PHE A 67 6.86 50.64 -7.32
C PHE A 67 7.08 49.18 -6.88
N LYS A 68 6.26 48.25 -7.39
CA LYS A 68 6.42 46.81 -7.10
C LYS A 68 7.79 46.26 -7.52
N ARG A 69 8.44 46.85 -8.52
CA ARG A 69 9.81 46.46 -8.95
C ARG A 69 10.89 46.85 -7.95
N PHE A 70 10.66 47.89 -7.14
CA PHE A 70 11.60 48.43 -6.15
C PHE A 70 11.38 47.88 -4.74
N LEU A 71 10.22 47.26 -4.46
CA LEU A 71 9.88 46.67 -3.16
C LEU A 71 10.99 45.77 -2.56
N PRO A 72 11.70 44.92 -3.32
CA PRO A 72 12.79 44.11 -2.77
C PRO A 72 13.95 44.95 -2.20
N TYR A 73 14.31 46.05 -2.86
CA TYR A 73 15.36 46.95 -2.38
C TYR A 73 14.88 47.81 -1.21
N TYR A 74 13.63 48.27 -1.28
CA TYR A 74 12.97 48.99 -0.20
C TYR A 74 12.91 48.15 1.08
N TYR A 75 12.61 46.86 0.96
CA TYR A 75 12.61 45.91 2.07
C TYR A 75 13.98 45.83 2.75
N ILE A 76 15.04 45.56 1.98
CA ILE A 76 16.40 45.45 2.53
C ILE A 76 16.79 46.75 3.25
N ALA A 77 16.57 47.91 2.62
CA ALA A 77 16.87 49.19 3.25
C ALA A 77 16.08 49.42 4.55
N THR A 78 14.78 49.12 4.53
CA THR A 78 13.89 49.29 5.69
C THR A 78 14.31 48.41 6.86
N ILE A 79 14.62 47.13 6.60
CA ILE A 79 15.10 46.20 7.62
C ILE A 79 16.43 46.66 8.22
N THR A 80 17.40 47.07 7.38
CA THR A 80 18.69 47.60 7.84
C THR A 80 18.51 48.77 8.81
N ILE A 81 17.64 49.72 8.45
CA ILE A 81 17.41 50.95 9.24
C ILE A 81 16.63 50.65 10.52
N CYS A 82 15.54 49.89 10.44
CA CYS A 82 14.61 49.73 11.56
C CYS A 82 15.05 48.66 12.57
N LEU A 83 15.92 47.72 12.17
CA LEU A 83 16.40 46.66 13.07
C LEU A 83 17.85 46.94 13.52
N PRO A 84 18.91 46.46 12.85
CA PRO A 84 20.25 46.56 13.42
C PRO A 84 20.71 48.01 13.63
N PHE A 85 20.30 48.98 12.79
CA PHE A 85 20.70 50.38 12.97
C PHE A 85 19.99 51.06 14.14
N PHE A 86 18.65 51.11 14.13
CA PHE A 86 17.89 51.81 15.17
C PHE A 86 18.25 51.31 16.58
N PHE A 87 18.26 50.00 16.78
CA PHE A 87 18.49 49.43 18.10
C PHE A 87 19.95 49.56 18.56
N SER A 88 20.94 49.50 17.66
CA SER A 88 22.34 49.77 18.03
C SER A 88 22.58 51.26 18.30
N PHE A 89 21.95 52.15 17.54
CA PHE A 89 22.02 53.60 17.77
C PHE A 89 21.43 53.98 19.13
N MET A 90 20.26 53.46 19.45
CA MET A 90 19.62 53.71 20.74
C MET A 90 20.39 53.09 21.92
N LEU A 91 21.05 51.94 21.71
CA LEU A 91 21.96 51.35 22.69
C LEU A 91 23.15 52.27 23.00
N PHE A 92 23.77 52.85 21.97
CA PHE A 92 24.90 53.75 22.13
C PHE A 92 24.51 55.08 22.79
N MET A 93 23.37 55.66 22.37
CA MET A 93 22.87 56.91 22.95
C MET A 93 22.36 56.78 24.39
N ASN A 94 22.05 55.56 24.85
CA ASN A 94 21.65 55.27 26.22
C ASN A 94 22.75 54.52 26.99
N GLU A 95 24.02 54.80 26.69
CA GLU A 95 25.20 54.35 27.44
C GLU A 95 25.19 52.85 27.77
N TRP A 96 24.82 52.02 26.80
CA TRP A 96 24.78 50.56 26.97
C TRP A 96 23.82 50.06 28.08
N SER A 97 22.72 50.77 28.33
CA SER A 97 21.71 50.33 29.30
C SER A 97 21.20 48.90 29.06
N THR A 98 20.86 48.20 30.14
CA THR A 98 20.37 46.80 30.10
C THR A 98 19.11 46.65 29.23
N VAL A 99 18.18 47.61 29.30
CA VAL A 99 16.94 47.64 28.51
C VAL A 99 17.25 47.67 27.01
N TRP A 100 18.16 48.55 26.59
CA TRP A 100 18.55 48.64 25.19
C TRP A 100 19.42 47.48 24.74
N ALA A 101 20.21 46.87 25.63
CA ALA A 101 20.95 45.65 25.32
C ALA A 101 20.01 44.47 25.04
N MET A 102 18.94 44.31 25.84
CA MET A 102 17.89 43.30 25.59
C MET A 102 17.09 43.60 24.31
N SER A 103 16.80 44.88 24.05
CA SER A 103 16.10 45.32 22.84
C SER A 103 16.94 45.08 21.58
N PHE A 104 18.25 45.35 21.64
CA PHE A 104 19.17 45.07 20.54
C PHE A 104 19.31 43.56 20.31
N MET A 105 19.42 42.76 21.37
CA MET A 105 19.43 41.29 21.25
C MET A 105 18.16 40.77 20.57
N SER A 106 16.99 41.30 20.94
CA SER A 106 15.71 40.96 20.30
C SER A 106 15.69 41.34 18.82
N SER A 107 16.27 42.50 18.48
CA SER A 107 16.46 42.91 17.09
C SER A 107 17.40 41.99 16.31
N ILE A 108 18.44 41.43 16.94
CA ILE A 108 19.33 40.46 16.29
C ILE A 108 18.54 39.20 15.92
N PHE A 109 17.74 38.66 16.84
CA PHE A 109 16.88 37.50 16.56
C PHE A 109 15.91 37.76 15.41
N LEU A 110 15.21 38.89 15.44
CA LEU A 110 14.27 39.25 14.38
C LEU A 110 14.98 39.46 13.04
N HIS A 111 16.18 40.06 13.04
CA HIS A 111 16.99 40.26 11.84
C HIS A 111 17.45 38.93 11.22
N VAL A 112 17.92 37.98 12.05
CA VAL A 112 18.30 36.61 11.61
C VAL A 112 17.10 35.87 11.02
N LEU A 113 15.91 36.04 11.60
CA LEU A 113 14.69 35.40 11.10
C LEU A 113 14.17 36.00 9.78
N LEU A 114 14.47 37.27 9.51
CA LEU A 114 13.93 37.99 8.35
C LEU A 114 14.87 38.02 7.14
N VAL A 115 16.18 37.95 7.35
CA VAL A 115 17.17 38.01 6.27
C VAL A 115 17.78 36.63 6.04
N HIS A 116 17.27 35.97 5.01
CA HIS A 116 17.48 34.55 4.71
C HIS A 116 18.82 34.26 4.01
N GLU A 117 19.69 35.28 3.88
CA GLU A 117 21.01 35.14 3.28
C GLU A 117 22.06 35.69 4.24
N THR A 118 22.88 34.79 4.79
CA THR A 118 24.01 35.07 5.69
C THR A 118 24.88 36.23 5.24
N ARG A 119 25.26 36.30 3.95
CA ARG A 119 26.15 37.35 3.43
C ARG A 119 25.50 38.73 3.51
N VAL A 120 24.21 38.81 3.15
CA VAL A 120 23.45 40.06 3.17
C VAL A 120 23.18 40.49 4.60
N MET A 121 22.77 39.56 5.46
CA MET A 121 22.52 39.80 6.88
C MET A 121 23.77 40.33 7.60
N LEU A 122 24.93 39.67 7.41
CA LEU A 122 26.20 40.11 8.01
C LEU A 122 26.61 41.49 7.51
N LEU A 123 26.48 41.76 6.21
CA LEU A 123 26.77 43.06 5.65
C LEU A 123 25.85 44.15 6.25
N GLN A 124 24.54 43.89 6.35
CA GLN A 124 23.59 44.81 6.97
C GLN A 124 23.93 45.08 8.43
N ALA A 125 24.27 44.04 9.20
CA ALA A 125 24.66 44.18 10.60
C ALA A 125 25.91 45.04 10.77
N ILE A 126 26.98 44.74 10.01
CA ILE A 126 28.25 45.48 10.06
C ILE A 126 28.03 46.95 9.68
N VAL A 127 27.38 47.20 8.54
CA VAL A 127 27.13 48.56 8.04
C VAL A 127 26.28 49.35 9.02
N SER A 128 25.24 48.74 9.59
CA SER A 128 24.33 49.41 10.52
C SER A 128 24.99 49.76 11.84
N ILE A 129 25.73 48.81 12.45
CA ILE A 129 26.41 49.02 13.73
C ILE A 129 27.53 50.05 13.55
N ALA A 130 28.29 49.99 12.46
CA ALA A 130 29.33 50.97 12.15
C ALA A 130 28.73 52.37 11.93
N ALA A 131 27.64 52.48 11.18
CA ALA A 131 26.94 53.76 10.97
C ALA A 131 26.37 54.31 12.28
N ALA A 132 25.75 53.47 13.11
CA ALA A 132 25.22 53.86 14.40
C ALA A 132 26.33 54.36 15.34
N TYR A 133 27.47 53.68 15.37
CA TYR A 133 28.64 54.08 16.15
C TYR A 133 29.19 55.43 15.70
N LEU A 134 29.40 55.61 14.39
CA LEU A 134 29.90 56.86 13.81
C LEU A 134 28.96 58.04 14.05
N ILE A 135 27.64 57.85 13.93
CA ILE A 135 26.66 58.91 14.15
C ILE A 135 26.57 59.26 15.65
N SER A 136 26.50 58.25 16.51
CA SER A 136 26.39 58.46 17.96
C SER A 136 27.65 59.15 18.52
N TYR A 137 28.83 58.56 18.35
CA TYR A 137 30.07 59.08 18.96
C TYR A 137 30.79 60.14 18.12
N GLY A 138 30.63 60.11 16.79
CA GLY A 138 31.35 61.01 15.87
C GLY A 138 30.60 62.30 15.51
N LEU A 139 29.27 62.33 15.57
CA LEU A 139 28.46 63.51 15.19
C LEU A 139 27.69 64.10 16.36
N VAL A 140 27.07 63.25 17.20
CA VAL A 140 26.17 63.72 18.27
C VAL A 140 26.93 64.03 19.57
N HIS A 141 27.91 63.21 19.95
CA HIS A 141 28.75 63.47 21.13
C HIS A 141 29.94 64.40 20.87
N ALA A 142 30.27 64.68 19.60
CA ALA A 142 31.42 65.51 19.21
C ALA A 142 31.36 67.01 19.61
N PRO A 143 30.19 67.69 19.70
CA PRO A 143 30.15 69.11 20.08
C PRO A 143 30.25 69.38 21.59
N SER A 144 30.09 68.35 22.44
CA SER A 144 30.10 68.46 23.89
C SER A 144 31.50 68.16 24.43
N ALA A 145 32.37 69.18 24.45
CA ALA A 145 33.68 69.11 25.08
C ALA A 145 33.57 68.99 26.61
N VAL A 146 33.22 67.80 27.10
CA VAL A 146 33.49 67.30 28.45
C VAL A 146 33.79 65.83 28.26
N GLU A 147 34.92 65.36 28.80
CA GLU A 147 35.43 63.99 28.77
C GLU A 147 34.32 62.94 28.97
N THR A 148 33.65 62.56 27.89
CA THR A 148 32.69 61.46 27.91
C THR A 148 33.53 60.24 27.58
N GLU A 149 34.12 59.62 28.61
CA GLU A 149 34.75 58.32 28.43
C GLU A 149 33.72 57.38 27.80
N VAL A 150 34.05 56.83 26.63
CA VAL A 150 33.19 55.87 25.94
C VAL A 150 33.17 54.58 26.77
N VAL A 151 32.21 54.46 27.69
CA VAL A 151 32.07 53.27 28.53
C VAL A 151 31.41 52.17 27.72
N ILE A 152 32.22 51.32 27.11
CA ILE A 152 31.76 50.08 26.44
C ILE A 152 31.60 48.98 27.49
N ILE A 153 30.38 48.44 27.61
CA ILE A 153 30.14 47.24 28.42
C ILE A 153 30.59 46.02 27.63
N TRP A 154 31.89 45.72 27.73
CA TRP A 154 32.55 44.59 27.05
C TRP A 154 31.85 43.23 27.20
N PRO A 155 31.23 42.88 28.35
CA PRO A 155 30.50 41.61 28.48
C PRO A 155 29.36 41.39 27.48
N TYR A 156 28.75 42.44 26.92
CA TYR A 156 27.66 42.27 25.95
C TYR A 156 28.15 41.89 24.55
N ILE A 157 29.37 42.28 24.19
CA ILE A 157 29.90 42.05 22.83
C ILE A 157 29.99 40.54 22.52
N PRO A 158 30.57 39.67 23.39
CA PRO A 158 30.55 38.23 23.17
C PRO A 158 29.14 37.65 23.06
N ILE A 159 28.17 38.18 23.81
CA ILE A 159 26.77 37.72 23.80
C ILE A 159 26.11 38.04 22.45
N PHE A 160 26.28 39.27 21.94
CA PHE A 160 25.75 39.66 20.63
C PHE A 160 26.42 38.89 19.50
N LEU A 161 27.75 38.70 19.57
CA LEU A 161 28.50 37.91 18.60
C LEU A 161 28.04 36.44 18.60
N PHE A 162 27.91 35.83 19.78
CA PHE A 162 27.39 34.48 19.94
C PHE A 162 25.99 34.35 19.32
N THR A 163 25.11 35.31 19.59
CA THR A 163 23.73 35.31 19.07
C THR A 163 23.70 35.40 17.54
N TYR A 164 24.52 36.25 16.93
CA TYR A 164 24.64 36.34 15.48
C TYR A 164 25.21 35.06 14.84
N ILE A 165 26.28 34.50 15.42
CA ILE A 165 26.95 33.31 14.88
C ILE A 165 26.05 32.09 14.99
N PHE A 166 25.57 31.76 16.20
CA PHE A 166 24.76 30.56 16.40
C PHE A 166 23.37 30.70 15.81
N GLY A 167 22.75 31.88 15.89
CA GLY A 167 21.49 32.16 15.21
C GLY A 167 21.58 31.89 13.71
N ASN A 168 22.66 32.32 13.07
CA ASN A 168 22.89 32.03 11.65
C ASN A 168 23.17 30.55 11.37
N LEU A 169 23.93 29.87 12.23
CA LEU A 169 24.25 28.45 12.06
C LEU A 169 23.01 27.56 12.15
N PHE A 170 22.15 27.78 13.16
CA PHE A 170 20.88 27.07 13.30
C PHE A 170 19.95 27.34 12.12
N TYR A 171 19.90 28.59 11.70
CA TYR A 171 19.11 29.01 10.55
C TYR A 171 19.59 28.31 9.26
N PHE A 172 20.90 28.33 8.99
CA PHE A 172 21.49 27.65 7.83
C PHE A 172 21.19 26.15 7.82
N ARG A 173 21.34 25.48 8.96
CA ARG A 173 21.01 24.05 9.08
C ARG A 173 19.53 23.78 8.78
N ASN A 174 18.62 24.55 9.37
CA ASN A 174 17.18 24.41 9.14
C ASN A 174 16.80 24.70 7.67
N GLN A 175 17.46 25.68 7.06
CA GLN A 175 17.26 26.00 5.65
C GLN A 175 17.72 24.86 4.74
N VAL A 176 18.91 24.30 4.98
CA VAL A 176 19.41 23.14 4.23
C VAL A 176 18.45 21.96 4.35
N GLU A 177 17.93 21.69 5.54
CA GLU A 177 16.94 20.62 5.75
C GLU A 177 15.63 20.88 4.97
N HIS A 178 15.11 22.11 5.02
CA HIS A 178 13.89 22.47 4.30
C HIS A 178 14.10 22.45 2.78
N GLU A 179 15.22 22.98 2.28
CA GLU A 179 15.57 22.95 0.86
C GLU A 179 15.75 21.50 0.38
N ALA A 180 16.33 20.61 1.20
CA ALA A 180 16.40 19.19 0.90
C ALA A 180 15.00 18.56 0.78
N LYS A 181 14.10 18.78 1.75
CA LYS A 181 12.70 18.29 1.69
C LYS A 181 11.97 18.77 0.44
N VAL A 182 12.11 20.06 0.10
CA VAL A 182 11.47 20.64 -1.08
C VAL A 182 12.09 20.14 -2.38
N SER A 183 13.41 19.99 -2.44
CA SER A 183 14.12 19.46 -3.60
C SER A 183 13.69 18.02 -3.88
N ILE A 184 13.60 17.21 -2.83
CA ILE A 184 13.11 15.83 -2.90
C ILE A 184 11.66 15.80 -3.43
N ALA A 185 10.75 16.59 -2.86
CA ALA A 185 9.36 16.67 -3.32
C ALA A 185 9.24 17.12 -4.79
N LYS A 186 10.07 18.09 -5.21
CA LYS A 186 10.12 18.56 -6.61
C LYS A 186 10.67 17.51 -7.56
N SER A 187 11.76 16.83 -7.21
CA SER A 187 12.33 15.76 -8.03
C SER A 187 11.36 14.59 -8.16
N PHE A 188 10.60 14.27 -7.11
CA PHE A 188 9.56 13.25 -7.17
C PHE A 188 8.38 13.65 -8.05
N GLY A 189 7.83 14.86 -7.89
CA GLY A 189 6.76 15.34 -8.76
C GLY A 189 7.17 15.36 -10.24
N ALA A 190 8.43 15.72 -10.52
CA ALA A 190 9.01 15.64 -11.86
C ALA A 190 9.19 14.18 -12.34
N GLY A 191 9.61 13.27 -11.45
CA GLY A 191 9.77 11.84 -11.73
C GLY A 191 8.44 11.16 -12.06
N ILE A 192 7.41 11.35 -11.22
CA ILE A 192 6.05 10.83 -11.47
C ILE A 192 5.52 11.39 -12.77
N ALA A 193 5.62 12.70 -13.00
CA ALA A 193 5.14 13.29 -14.25
C ALA A 193 5.83 12.69 -15.48
N HIS A 194 7.13 12.41 -15.41
CA HIS A 194 7.89 11.82 -16.50
C HIS A 194 7.54 10.33 -16.71
N GLU A 195 7.51 9.54 -15.63
CA GLU A 195 7.12 8.13 -15.66
C GLU A 195 5.64 7.91 -15.98
N MET A 196 4.77 8.91 -15.76
CA MET A 196 3.37 8.91 -16.22
C MET A 196 3.24 9.32 -17.68
N ARG A 197 4.05 10.28 -18.12
CA ARG A 197 4.00 10.79 -19.50
C ARG A 197 4.40 9.71 -20.50
N ASN A 198 5.35 8.85 -20.16
CA ASN A 198 5.78 7.75 -21.02
C ASN A 198 4.65 6.75 -21.35
N PRO A 199 3.98 6.10 -20.38
CA PRO A 199 2.88 5.18 -20.64
C PRO A 199 1.69 5.91 -21.25
N LEU A 200 1.34 7.13 -20.81
CA LEU A 200 0.26 7.92 -21.43
C LEU A 200 0.54 8.26 -22.90
N SER A 201 1.78 8.58 -23.28
CA SER A 201 2.14 8.85 -24.68
C SER A 201 2.05 7.59 -25.53
N ALA A 202 2.48 6.45 -24.98
CA ALA A 202 2.39 5.16 -25.64
C ALA A 202 0.92 4.70 -25.78
N LEU A 203 0.10 4.86 -24.73
CA LEU A 203 -1.35 4.62 -24.78
C LEU A 203 -2.03 5.48 -25.82
N LYS A 204 -1.69 6.77 -25.89
CA LYS A 204 -2.21 7.68 -26.90
C LYS A 204 -1.85 7.20 -28.32
N ALA A 205 -0.60 6.78 -28.53
CA ALA A 205 -0.19 6.20 -29.82
C ALA A 205 -0.99 4.94 -30.15
N SER A 206 -1.23 4.04 -29.18
CA SER A 206 -2.09 2.87 -29.37
C SER A 206 -3.53 3.26 -29.73
N VAL A 207 -4.09 4.27 -29.07
CA VAL A 207 -5.44 4.80 -29.39
C VAL A 207 -5.48 5.44 -30.77
N ASP A 208 -4.47 6.21 -31.16
CA ASP A 208 -4.37 6.83 -32.49
C ASP A 208 -4.29 5.75 -33.60
N VAL A 209 -3.57 4.65 -33.36
CA VAL A 209 -3.51 3.50 -34.28
C VAL A 209 -4.86 2.78 -34.37
N LEU A 210 -5.54 2.56 -33.24
CA LEU A 210 -6.88 1.98 -33.23
C LEU A 210 -7.90 2.85 -33.97
N ASP A 211 -7.90 4.17 -33.74
CA ASP A 211 -8.79 5.12 -34.41
C ASP A 211 -8.55 5.16 -35.92
N SER A 212 -7.28 5.10 -36.35
CA SER A 212 -6.93 5.05 -37.77
C SER A 212 -7.33 3.73 -38.47
N SER A 213 -7.48 2.65 -37.69
CA SER A 213 -7.82 1.32 -38.19
C SER A 213 -9.33 1.05 -38.14
N LEU A 214 -10.10 1.92 -37.47
CA LEU A 214 -11.56 1.85 -37.43
C LEU A 214 -12.17 2.51 -38.67
N PRO A 215 -13.16 1.88 -39.33
CA PRO A 215 -13.81 2.49 -40.49
C PRO A 215 -14.57 3.76 -40.09
N SER A 216 -14.35 4.85 -40.81
CA SER A 216 -15.01 6.13 -40.52
C SER A 216 -16.54 6.03 -40.69
N VAL A 217 -17.30 6.55 -39.74
CA VAL A 217 -18.78 6.54 -39.73
C VAL A 217 -19.39 7.24 -40.97
N LYS A 218 -18.62 8.07 -41.68
CA LYS A 218 -19.08 8.83 -42.86
C LYS A 218 -19.15 8.03 -44.17
N THR A 219 -18.67 6.80 -44.20
CA THR A 219 -18.77 5.88 -45.36
C THR A 219 -19.80 4.77 -45.15
N MET A 220 -20.80 4.97 -44.28
CA MET A 220 -21.92 4.04 -44.12
C MET A 220 -23.10 4.44 -45.02
N ASN A 221 -22.96 4.21 -46.32
CA ASN A 221 -24.11 4.05 -47.20
C ASN A 221 -24.21 2.57 -47.58
N GLY A 222 -25.19 1.88 -46.98
CA GLY A 222 -25.85 0.73 -47.60
C GLY A 222 -25.25 -0.67 -47.39
N ASP A 223 -23.96 -0.86 -47.21
CA ASP A 223 -23.37 -2.21 -47.06
C ASP A 223 -22.58 -2.38 -45.76
N LYS A 224 -22.71 -3.57 -45.15
CA LYS A 224 -22.06 -3.97 -43.90
C LYS A 224 -20.56 -3.64 -43.97
N ALA A 225 -20.08 -2.82 -43.05
CA ALA A 225 -18.66 -2.63 -42.85
C ALA A 225 -18.04 -3.95 -42.34
N GLU A 226 -17.45 -4.74 -43.23
CA GLU A 226 -16.63 -5.88 -42.84
C GLU A 226 -15.25 -5.36 -42.41
N ILE A 227 -14.95 -5.51 -41.13
CA ILE A 227 -13.59 -5.32 -40.61
C ILE A 227 -12.80 -6.57 -41.01
N ASP A 228 -11.69 -6.39 -41.74
CA ASP A 228 -10.84 -7.51 -42.15
C ASP A 228 -10.32 -8.26 -40.92
N LYS A 229 -10.23 -9.59 -41.00
CA LYS A 229 -9.67 -10.43 -39.92
C LYS A 229 -8.26 -10.00 -39.54
N ILE A 230 -7.49 -9.51 -40.50
CA ILE A 230 -6.14 -8.99 -40.29
C ILE A 230 -6.16 -7.73 -39.41
N ASP A 231 -7.13 -6.84 -39.61
CA ASP A 231 -7.28 -5.63 -38.81
C ASP A 231 -7.81 -5.93 -37.40
N ILE A 232 -8.68 -6.94 -37.24
CA ILE A 232 -9.10 -7.44 -35.92
C ILE A 232 -7.92 -8.00 -35.13
N ILE A 233 -7.04 -8.77 -35.77
CA ILE A 233 -5.84 -9.34 -35.14
C ILE A 233 -4.89 -8.21 -34.72
N ARG A 234 -4.63 -7.23 -35.60
CA ARG A 234 -3.81 -6.06 -35.28
C ARG A 234 -4.38 -5.21 -34.15
N MET A 235 -5.69 -4.97 -34.14
CA MET A 235 -6.35 -4.25 -33.04
C MET A 235 -6.19 -5.00 -31.70
N LYS A 236 -6.31 -6.34 -31.72
CA LYS A 236 -6.11 -7.16 -30.52
C LYS A 236 -4.66 -7.13 -30.02
N GLU A 237 -3.68 -7.12 -30.93
CA GLU A 237 -2.27 -6.93 -30.59
C GLU A 237 -2.00 -5.55 -29.99
N VAL A 238 -2.55 -4.48 -30.58
CA VAL A 238 -2.41 -3.11 -30.07
C VAL A 238 -3.07 -2.94 -28.70
N LEU A 239 -4.24 -3.56 -28.48
CA LEU A 239 -4.92 -3.58 -27.17
C LEU A 239 -4.11 -4.33 -26.11
N SER A 240 -3.56 -5.49 -26.44
CA SER A 240 -2.70 -6.25 -25.54
C SER A 240 -1.43 -5.46 -25.18
N GLY A 241 -0.82 -4.76 -26.15
CA GLY A 241 0.31 -3.88 -25.92
C GLY A 241 -0.05 -2.66 -25.06
N ALA A 242 -1.25 -2.09 -25.22
CA ALA A 242 -1.74 -0.99 -24.38
C ALA A 242 -1.94 -1.43 -22.92
N ASP A 243 -2.48 -2.64 -22.69
CA ASP A 243 -2.63 -3.21 -21.34
C ASP A 243 -1.27 -3.43 -20.66
N GLU A 244 -0.25 -3.86 -21.40
CA GLU A 244 1.12 -3.99 -20.89
C GLU A 244 1.72 -2.62 -20.52
N VAL A 245 1.51 -1.60 -21.37
CA VAL A 245 1.94 -0.22 -21.10
C VAL A 245 1.28 0.35 -19.84
N ILE A 246 -0.02 0.10 -19.63
CA ILE A 246 -0.75 0.53 -18.42
C ILE A 246 -0.17 -0.16 -17.19
N ARG A 247 0.05 -1.47 -17.26
CA ARG A 247 0.62 -2.26 -16.16
C ARG A 247 1.99 -1.74 -15.76
N ASN A 248 2.88 -1.54 -16.74
CA ASN A 248 4.21 -0.98 -16.53
C ASN A 248 4.17 0.45 -15.96
N GLY A 249 3.20 1.27 -16.40
CA GLY A 249 2.97 2.61 -15.86
C GLY A 249 2.55 2.58 -14.39
N ASN A 250 1.57 1.74 -14.04
CA ASN A 250 1.12 1.56 -12.66
C ASN A 250 2.24 1.02 -11.76
N GLU A 251 3.04 0.07 -12.25
CA GLU A 251 4.20 -0.47 -11.54
C GLU A 251 5.25 0.62 -11.26
N ALA A 252 5.50 1.51 -12.22
CA ALA A 252 6.40 2.66 -12.04
C ALA A 252 5.84 3.67 -11.02
N ILE A 253 4.52 3.91 -11.02
CA ILE A 253 3.86 4.73 -10.00
C ILE A 253 4.02 4.10 -8.62
N ASP A 254 3.73 2.81 -8.48
CA ASP A 254 3.82 2.10 -7.20
C ASP A 254 5.25 2.11 -6.66
N LEU A 255 6.25 1.91 -7.52
CA LEU A 255 7.67 2.08 -7.19
C LEU A 255 7.99 3.49 -6.67
N LEU A 256 7.49 4.53 -7.36
CA LEU A 256 7.73 5.91 -6.99
C LEU A 256 6.98 6.31 -5.71
N LEU A 257 5.73 5.89 -5.55
CA LEU A 257 4.92 6.12 -4.34
C LEU A 257 5.50 5.40 -3.14
N THR A 258 5.96 4.15 -3.30
CA THR A 258 6.66 3.43 -2.22
C THR A 258 7.98 4.12 -1.84
N SER A 259 8.61 4.83 -2.77
CA SER A 259 9.81 5.64 -2.48
C SER A 259 9.53 6.99 -1.83
N ILE A 260 8.28 7.48 -1.88
CA ILE A 260 7.83 8.75 -1.28
C ILE A 260 7.57 8.63 0.22
N ASP A 261 7.18 7.45 0.71
CA ASP A 261 7.07 7.21 2.14
C ASP A 261 8.47 7.15 2.78
N GLN A 262 8.99 8.33 3.14
CA GLN A 262 10.22 8.50 3.91
C GLN A 262 10.12 7.83 5.30
N SER A 263 8.93 7.47 5.74
CA SER A 263 8.69 6.65 6.93
C SER A 263 8.41 5.20 6.53
N ARG A 264 9.45 4.37 6.56
CA ARG A 264 9.43 2.89 6.60
C ARG A 264 8.40 2.25 5.68
N VAL A 265 8.89 1.56 4.63
CA VAL A 265 8.16 0.50 3.92
C VAL A 265 7.13 -0.14 4.86
N SER A 266 5.83 0.07 4.58
CA SER A 266 4.78 -0.39 5.50
C SER A 266 4.89 -1.90 5.66
N HIS A 267 4.90 -2.36 6.92
CA HIS A 267 4.89 -3.78 7.24
C HIS A 267 3.48 -4.39 7.16
N SER A 268 2.44 -3.59 6.85
CA SER A 268 1.03 -4.05 6.84
C SER A 268 0.75 -5.18 5.85
N THR A 269 1.52 -5.26 4.78
CA THR A 269 1.39 -6.29 3.73
C THR A 269 2.31 -7.50 3.95
N PHE A 270 3.07 -7.55 5.05
CA PHE A 270 4.08 -8.57 5.23
C PHE A 270 3.46 -9.93 5.56
N ARG A 271 3.88 -10.95 4.82
CA ARG A 271 3.48 -12.35 4.97
C ARG A 271 4.67 -13.26 4.76
N ALA A 272 4.48 -14.54 5.06
CA ALA A 272 5.43 -15.59 4.71
C ALA A 272 5.31 -15.91 3.21
N PHE A 273 6.43 -15.79 2.49
CA PHE A 273 6.49 -16.11 1.06
C PHE A 273 7.71 -16.98 0.76
N SER A 274 7.56 -17.91 -0.19
CA SER A 274 8.68 -18.67 -0.74
C SER A 274 9.50 -17.79 -1.67
N VAL A 275 10.79 -17.59 -1.37
CA VAL A 275 11.66 -16.80 -2.25
C VAL A 275 11.79 -17.44 -3.62
N GLU A 276 11.83 -18.77 -3.69
CA GLU A 276 11.92 -19.48 -4.97
C GLU A 276 10.73 -19.16 -5.87
N GLN A 277 9.52 -19.23 -5.34
CA GLN A 277 8.31 -18.90 -6.08
C GLN A 277 8.35 -17.45 -6.58
N ILE A 278 8.67 -16.50 -5.69
CA ILE A 278 8.72 -15.08 -6.05
C ILE A 278 9.78 -14.79 -7.12
N VAL A 279 10.96 -15.41 -7.04
CA VAL A 279 12.01 -15.26 -8.06
C VAL A 279 11.53 -15.84 -9.39
N ARG A 280 10.94 -17.03 -9.41
CA ARG A 280 10.39 -17.65 -10.64
C ARG A 280 9.29 -16.80 -11.27
N GLU A 281 8.35 -16.29 -10.46
CA GLU A 281 7.30 -15.38 -10.92
C GLU A 281 7.91 -14.10 -11.50
N SER A 282 8.87 -13.48 -10.80
CA SER A 282 9.54 -12.26 -11.26
C SER A 282 10.24 -12.47 -12.59
N LEU A 283 10.95 -13.58 -12.75
CA LEU A 283 11.64 -13.92 -13.99
C LEU A 283 10.69 -14.23 -15.14
N ALA A 284 9.50 -14.77 -14.84
CA ALA A 284 8.48 -15.07 -15.84
C ALA A 284 7.72 -13.81 -16.30
N SER A 285 7.48 -12.86 -15.39
CA SER A 285 6.73 -11.63 -15.66
C SER A 285 7.60 -10.46 -16.15
N PHE A 286 8.93 -10.57 -16.07
CA PHE A 286 9.83 -9.50 -16.48
C PHE A 286 9.77 -9.25 -17.99
N SER A 287 9.57 -7.99 -18.40
CA SER A 287 9.60 -7.58 -19.82
C SER A 287 11.05 -7.49 -20.33
N TYR A 288 11.57 -8.61 -20.83
CA TYR A 288 12.91 -8.66 -21.43
C TYR A 288 12.96 -7.88 -22.76
N PRO A 289 14.08 -7.23 -23.09
CA PRO A 289 14.25 -6.55 -24.39
C PRO A 289 14.18 -7.50 -25.60
N SER A 290 14.50 -8.78 -25.41
CA SER A 290 14.47 -9.83 -26.43
C SER A 290 14.40 -11.22 -25.79
N ASP A 291 14.00 -12.24 -26.55
CA ASP A 291 14.01 -13.63 -26.08
C ASP A 291 15.42 -14.11 -25.71
N HIS A 292 16.44 -13.65 -26.44
CA HIS A 292 17.84 -13.96 -26.11
C HIS A 292 18.27 -13.38 -24.74
N ALA A 293 17.74 -12.20 -24.37
CA ALA A 293 17.99 -11.62 -23.05
C ALA A 293 17.33 -12.40 -21.90
N LYS A 294 16.38 -13.31 -22.20
CA LYS A 294 15.82 -14.24 -21.23
C LYS A 294 16.71 -15.48 -21.05
N GLU A 295 17.35 -15.95 -22.12
CA GLU A 295 18.22 -17.13 -22.11
C GLU A 295 19.50 -16.94 -21.28
N VAL A 296 19.96 -15.69 -21.13
CA VAL A 296 21.16 -15.36 -20.34
C VAL A 296 20.94 -15.43 -18.83
N VAL A 297 19.69 -15.59 -18.36
CA VAL A 297 19.36 -15.64 -16.93
C VAL A 297 19.25 -17.08 -16.46
N CYS A 298 20.06 -17.47 -15.48
CA CYS A 298 20.08 -18.80 -14.88
C CYS A 298 19.67 -18.73 -13.41
N LEU A 299 18.73 -19.59 -13.00
CA LEU A 299 18.31 -19.76 -11.61
C LEU A 299 18.87 -21.07 -11.04
N ASN A 300 19.73 -20.97 -10.03
CA ASN A 300 20.31 -22.08 -9.30
C ASN A 300 19.68 -22.16 -7.90
N VAL A 301 19.00 -23.26 -7.59
CA VAL A 301 18.36 -23.47 -6.28
C VAL A 301 19.16 -24.51 -5.51
N GLU A 302 20.04 -24.06 -4.61
CA GLU A 302 20.80 -24.93 -3.70
C GLU A 302 19.99 -25.26 -2.43
N GLY A 303 19.05 -24.38 -2.07
CA GLY A 303 18.06 -24.63 -1.02
C GLY A 303 16.99 -23.54 -0.99
N GLY A 304 15.73 -23.92 -1.17
CA GLY A 304 14.57 -23.04 -1.04
C GLY A 304 14.37 -22.58 0.41
N PHE A 305 13.83 -21.38 0.59
CA PHE A 305 13.51 -20.84 1.90
C PHE A 305 12.35 -19.85 1.83
N ASP A 306 11.66 -19.72 2.96
CA ASP A 306 10.66 -18.70 3.16
C ASP A 306 11.27 -17.44 3.80
N TYR A 307 10.71 -16.29 3.45
CA TYR A 307 11.03 -15.01 4.08
C TYR A 307 9.75 -14.32 4.53
N PHE A 308 9.89 -13.46 5.54
CA PHE A 308 8.80 -12.61 6.02
C PHE A 308 8.94 -11.21 5.44
N GLY A 309 8.01 -10.83 4.57
CA GLY A 309 8.11 -9.59 3.80
C GLY A 309 6.94 -9.42 2.83
N SER A 310 7.12 -8.59 1.81
CA SER A 310 6.13 -8.36 0.76
C SER A 310 6.65 -8.92 -0.56
N ASP A 311 5.83 -9.73 -1.23
CA ASP A 311 6.11 -10.28 -2.55
C ASP A 311 6.34 -9.17 -3.59
N THR A 312 5.50 -8.15 -3.56
CA THR A 312 5.49 -7.01 -4.49
C THR A 312 6.79 -6.23 -4.37
N LEU A 313 7.22 -5.93 -3.14
CA LEU A 313 8.47 -5.20 -2.91
C LEU A 313 9.71 -6.00 -3.31
N LEU A 314 9.70 -7.33 -3.08
CA LEU A 314 10.81 -8.17 -3.51
C LEU A 314 10.85 -8.29 -5.04
N LYS A 315 9.70 -8.48 -5.71
CA LYS A 315 9.58 -8.45 -7.18
C LYS A 315 10.21 -7.17 -7.72
N TYR A 316 9.83 -6.02 -7.18
CA TYR A 316 10.40 -4.73 -7.57
C TYR A 316 11.91 -4.61 -7.34
N ALA A 317 12.42 -5.12 -6.22
CA ALA A 317 13.86 -5.15 -5.98
C ALA A 317 14.58 -6.00 -7.04
N LEU A 318 14.03 -7.16 -7.40
CA LEU A 318 14.58 -8.03 -8.44
C LEU A 318 14.54 -7.40 -9.83
N TYR A 319 13.44 -6.74 -10.19
CA TYR A 319 13.32 -6.00 -11.45
C TYR A 319 14.40 -4.92 -11.56
N ASN A 320 14.67 -4.18 -10.49
CA ASN A 320 15.72 -3.17 -10.48
C ASN A 320 17.12 -3.77 -10.69
N LEU A 321 17.40 -4.92 -10.08
CA LEU A 321 18.68 -5.63 -10.27
C LEU A 321 18.81 -6.16 -11.71
N LEU A 322 17.79 -6.87 -12.22
CA LEU A 322 17.74 -7.38 -13.59
C LEU A 322 17.92 -6.28 -14.64
N LYS A 323 17.18 -5.18 -14.52
CA LYS A 323 17.26 -4.03 -15.43
C LYS A 323 18.64 -3.39 -15.42
N ASN A 324 19.31 -3.34 -14.27
CA ASN A 324 20.66 -2.80 -14.17
C ASN A 324 21.68 -3.73 -14.82
N SER A 325 21.63 -5.03 -14.53
CA SER A 325 22.56 -6.01 -15.11
C SER A 325 22.43 -6.10 -16.63
N LEU A 326 21.21 -6.18 -17.18
CA LEU A 326 20.98 -6.20 -18.63
C LEU A 326 21.43 -4.91 -19.33
N TYR A 327 21.35 -3.76 -18.66
CA TYR A 327 21.81 -2.49 -19.23
C TYR A 327 23.35 -2.40 -19.28
N TYR A 328 24.02 -2.93 -18.26
CA TYR A 328 25.48 -2.90 -18.11
C TYR A 328 26.15 -4.21 -18.58
N GLN A 329 25.50 -4.91 -19.52
CA GLN A 329 25.99 -6.13 -20.14
C GLN A 329 27.32 -5.92 -20.88
N ASN A 330 28.13 -6.97 -20.96
CA ASN A 330 29.46 -6.95 -21.57
C ASN A 330 29.71 -8.20 -22.41
N GLY A 331 29.91 -8.03 -23.72
CA GLY A 331 30.22 -9.12 -24.65
C GLY A 331 29.05 -10.07 -24.96
N ASP A 332 29.30 -11.03 -25.86
CA ASP A 332 28.29 -11.98 -26.36
C ASP A 332 28.03 -13.17 -25.40
N GLU A 333 28.91 -13.40 -24.40
CA GLU A 333 28.76 -14.44 -23.37
C GLU A 333 28.16 -13.91 -22.05
N PHE A 334 27.37 -12.85 -22.11
CA PHE A 334 26.76 -12.25 -20.94
C PHE A 334 25.81 -13.24 -20.24
N LYS A 335 25.89 -13.33 -18.91
CA LYS A 335 25.10 -14.21 -18.06
C LYS A 335 24.74 -13.54 -16.75
N ILE A 336 23.54 -13.85 -16.28
CA ILE A 336 23.05 -13.48 -14.96
C ILE A 336 22.77 -14.77 -14.20
N ALA A 337 23.50 -15.01 -13.11
CA ALA A 337 23.29 -16.15 -12.21
C ALA A 337 22.57 -15.71 -10.94
N ILE A 338 21.41 -16.30 -10.68
CA ILE A 338 20.62 -16.09 -9.47
C ILE A 338 20.70 -17.35 -8.63
N THR A 339 21.27 -17.27 -7.42
CA THR A 339 21.49 -18.43 -6.55
C THR A 339 20.72 -18.28 -5.24
N LEU A 340 19.94 -19.30 -4.89
CA LEU A 340 19.26 -19.43 -3.59
C LEU A 340 20.02 -20.39 -2.69
N ARG A 341 20.46 -19.92 -1.54
CA ARG A 341 21.14 -20.75 -0.53
C ARG A 341 20.75 -20.34 0.88
N SER A 342 20.93 -21.23 1.84
CA SER A 342 20.69 -20.96 3.26
C SER A 342 21.82 -21.51 4.12
N ASP A 343 22.18 -20.80 5.19
CA ASP A 343 23.09 -21.29 6.25
C ASP A 343 22.35 -21.37 7.60
N ASN A 344 23.04 -21.74 8.69
CA ASN A 344 22.39 -21.91 9.99
C ASN A 344 21.74 -20.63 10.56
N GLU A 345 22.18 -19.44 10.14
CA GLU A 345 21.70 -18.17 10.70
C GLU A 345 20.84 -17.35 9.73
N PHE A 346 21.05 -17.48 8.42
CA PHE A 346 20.47 -16.61 7.40
C PHE A 346 20.18 -17.34 6.09
N ASN A 347 19.27 -16.74 5.33
CA ASN A 347 19.00 -17.12 3.96
C ASN A 347 19.61 -16.09 2.99
N TYR A 348 20.00 -16.54 1.80
CA TYR A 348 20.66 -15.69 0.81
C TYR A 348 20.05 -15.87 -0.57
N LEU A 349 19.79 -14.73 -1.20
CA LEU A 349 19.54 -14.60 -2.63
C LEU A 349 20.72 -13.83 -3.22
N ILE A 350 21.52 -14.53 -4.01
CA ILE A 350 22.71 -13.97 -4.66
C ILE A 350 22.36 -13.70 -6.10
N PHE A 351 22.59 -12.48 -6.54
CA PHE A 351 22.39 -12.03 -7.89
C PHE A 351 23.75 -11.64 -8.46
N GLU A 352 24.24 -12.36 -9.47
CA GLU A 352 25.56 -12.16 -10.05
C GLU A 352 25.45 -11.98 -11.57
N ASP A 353 26.16 -11.00 -12.10
CA ASP A 353 26.34 -10.80 -13.54
C ASP A 353 27.83 -10.70 -13.89
N ASN A 354 28.19 -11.09 -15.11
CA ASN A 354 29.53 -10.93 -15.69
C ASN A 354 29.62 -9.67 -16.59
N GLY A 355 28.93 -8.59 -16.20
CA GLY A 355 28.90 -7.33 -16.95
C GLY A 355 30.17 -6.49 -16.81
N ILE A 356 30.06 -5.19 -17.09
CA ILE A 356 31.21 -4.27 -17.05
C ILE A 356 31.77 -4.01 -15.63
N GLY A 357 31.08 -4.45 -14.58
CA GLY A 357 31.46 -4.19 -13.20
C GLY A 357 31.38 -2.71 -12.75
N ILE A 358 31.68 -2.47 -11.48
CA ILE A 358 31.60 -1.17 -10.81
C ILE A 358 32.97 -0.82 -10.22
N GLU A 359 33.42 0.42 -10.44
CA GLU A 359 34.65 0.96 -9.84
C GLU A 359 34.58 0.96 -8.30
N LYS A 360 35.72 0.68 -7.66
CA LYS A 360 35.79 0.52 -6.20
C LYS A 360 35.40 1.79 -5.44
N GLU A 361 35.75 2.98 -5.92
CA GLU A 361 35.34 4.22 -5.27
C GLU A 361 33.82 4.44 -5.36
N LYS A 362 33.16 3.92 -6.40
CA LYS A 362 31.72 4.14 -6.62
C LYS A 362 30.84 3.25 -5.73
N LEU A 363 31.34 2.09 -5.30
CA LEU A 363 30.58 1.11 -4.50
C LEU A 363 29.97 1.68 -3.21
N GLU A 364 30.60 2.67 -2.59
CA GLU A 364 30.07 3.32 -1.38
C GLU A 364 28.84 4.20 -1.66
N PHE A 365 28.74 4.72 -2.89
CA PHE A 365 27.74 5.70 -3.30
C PHE A 365 26.52 5.09 -4.01
N ILE A 366 26.62 3.86 -4.55
CA ILE A 366 25.55 3.27 -5.37
C ILE A 366 24.20 3.13 -4.66
N PHE A 367 24.20 3.09 -3.31
CA PHE A 367 22.99 3.02 -2.50
C PHE A 367 22.54 4.38 -1.95
N GLN A 368 23.18 5.48 -2.35
CA GLN A 368 22.75 6.83 -2.01
C GLN A 368 21.64 7.27 -2.95
N ASP A 369 20.63 7.96 -2.40
CA ASP A 369 19.52 8.49 -3.19
C ASP A 369 20.06 9.43 -4.29
N PHE A 370 19.50 9.29 -5.49
CA PHE A 370 19.83 10.10 -6.68
C PHE A 370 21.24 9.91 -7.26
N TYR A 371 22.01 8.94 -6.78
CA TYR A 371 23.31 8.62 -7.39
C TYR A 371 23.13 7.89 -8.73
N THR A 372 23.78 8.39 -9.79
CA THR A 372 23.81 7.73 -11.11
C THR A 372 25.19 7.82 -11.76
N SER A 373 25.62 6.74 -12.42
CA SER A 373 26.82 6.71 -13.25
C SER A 373 26.44 6.49 -14.72
N GLY A 374 26.23 7.59 -15.45
CA GLY A 374 26.15 7.58 -16.92
C GLY A 374 24.75 7.44 -17.55
N LYS A 375 23.67 7.22 -16.78
CA LYS A 375 22.29 7.25 -17.30
C LYS A 375 21.68 8.64 -17.08
N SER A 376 21.52 9.42 -18.15
CA SER A 376 20.78 10.70 -18.13
C SER A 376 19.26 10.53 -17.96
N SER A 377 18.74 9.33 -18.19
CA SER A 377 17.30 9.00 -18.12
C SER A 377 16.87 8.25 -16.85
N SER A 378 17.78 7.99 -15.91
CA SER A 378 17.46 7.29 -14.64
C SER A 378 17.64 8.24 -13.46
N TYR A 379 16.73 8.18 -12.49
CA TYR A 379 16.73 9.04 -11.31
C TYR A 379 17.65 8.55 -10.19
N GLY A 380 18.29 7.38 -10.31
CA GLY A 380 19.19 6.87 -9.26
C GLY A 380 18.47 6.38 -8.00
N LEU A 381 17.21 5.98 -8.09
CA LEU A 381 16.38 5.56 -6.95
C LEU A 381 16.29 4.03 -6.76
N GLY A 382 16.64 3.24 -7.78
CA GLY A 382 16.44 1.78 -7.79
C GLY A 382 17.26 1.03 -6.73
N LEU A 383 18.59 1.21 -6.69
CA LEU A 383 19.43 0.55 -5.69
C LEU A 383 19.17 1.03 -4.24
N PRO A 384 18.99 2.34 -3.98
CA PRO A 384 18.51 2.81 -2.67
C PRO A 384 17.20 2.16 -2.24
N PHE A 385 16.25 1.98 -3.18
CA PHE A 385 15.01 1.26 -2.93
C PHE A 385 15.27 -0.20 -2.51
N CYS A 386 16.11 -0.95 -3.25
CA CYS A 386 16.46 -2.33 -2.87
C CYS A 386 17.05 -2.41 -1.45
N LYS A 387 17.86 -1.43 -1.05
CA LYS A 387 18.41 -1.34 0.31
C LYS A 387 17.33 -1.10 1.36
N ARG A 388 16.39 -0.18 1.11
CA ARG A 388 15.25 0.07 2.01
C ARG A 388 14.36 -1.16 2.17
N VAL A 389 14.03 -1.84 1.07
CA VAL A 389 13.24 -3.09 1.09
C VAL A 389 13.93 -4.16 1.94
N MET A 390 15.21 -4.41 1.70
CA MET A 390 15.95 -5.42 2.48
C MET A 390 16.06 -5.07 3.96
N GLN A 391 16.21 -3.78 4.30
CA GLN A 391 16.19 -3.33 5.69
C GLN A 391 14.82 -3.53 6.35
N ALA A 392 13.72 -3.28 5.62
CA ALA A 392 12.37 -3.51 6.10
C ALA A 392 12.10 -4.99 6.40
N PHE A 393 12.61 -5.90 5.56
CA PHE A 393 12.56 -7.35 5.80
C PHE A 393 13.48 -7.83 6.95
N GLY A 394 14.12 -6.91 7.70
CA GLY A 394 15.08 -7.23 8.75
C GLY A 394 16.45 -7.75 8.25
N GLY A 395 16.63 -7.73 6.93
CA GLY A 395 17.79 -8.22 6.19
C GLY A 395 18.80 -7.13 5.82
N LYS A 396 19.70 -7.46 4.89
CA LYS A 396 20.71 -6.54 4.33
C LYS A 396 20.97 -6.86 2.87
N ILE A 397 21.33 -5.84 2.08
CA ILE A 397 21.91 -6.00 0.75
C ILE A 397 23.38 -5.56 0.77
N LYS A 398 24.24 -6.32 0.11
CA LYS A 398 25.65 -5.99 -0.12
C LYS A 398 25.95 -6.07 -1.62
N CYS A 399 26.76 -5.16 -2.14
CA CYS A 399 27.28 -5.22 -3.49
C CYS A 399 28.79 -5.47 -3.43
N GLU A 400 29.27 -6.39 -4.25
CA GLU A 400 30.69 -6.66 -4.52
C GLU A 400 30.86 -6.64 -6.04
N SER A 401 31.95 -6.09 -6.55
CA SER A 401 32.16 -6.01 -7.99
C SER A 401 33.64 -5.83 -8.32
N ALA A 402 34.04 -6.35 -9.47
CA ALA A 402 35.34 -6.12 -10.09
C ALA A 402 35.13 -5.45 -11.44
N LEU A 403 35.74 -4.28 -11.63
CA LEU A 403 35.62 -3.49 -12.87
C LEU A 403 36.13 -4.30 -14.06
N GLY A 404 35.27 -4.45 -15.07
CA GLY A 404 35.52 -5.21 -16.29
C GLY A 404 35.21 -6.71 -16.20
N GLU A 405 34.83 -7.23 -15.03
CA GLU A 405 34.64 -8.68 -14.83
C GLU A 405 33.22 -9.06 -14.38
N TRP A 406 32.76 -8.59 -13.22
CA TRP A 406 31.48 -9.04 -12.64
C TRP A 406 30.92 -8.10 -11.58
N THR A 407 29.61 -8.22 -11.32
CA THR A 407 28.89 -7.56 -10.23
C THR A 407 28.07 -8.58 -9.47
N ARG A 408 28.14 -8.58 -8.14
CA ARG A 408 27.39 -9.47 -7.25
C ARG A 408 26.63 -8.68 -6.20
N PHE A 409 25.32 -8.80 -6.20
CA PHE A 409 24.46 -8.37 -5.10
C PHE A 409 24.08 -9.56 -4.23
N THR A 410 24.37 -9.48 -2.93
CA THR A 410 23.97 -10.49 -1.94
C THR A 410 22.86 -9.93 -1.08
N LEU A 411 21.65 -10.47 -1.23
CA LEU A 411 20.49 -10.16 -0.40
C LEU A 411 20.42 -11.20 0.72
N LYS A 412 20.60 -10.73 1.95
CA LYS A 412 20.64 -11.54 3.16
C LYS A 412 19.34 -11.37 3.94
N PHE A 413 18.59 -12.46 4.10
CA PHE A 413 17.33 -12.49 4.84
C PHE A 413 17.52 -13.19 6.19
N PRO A 414 16.89 -12.69 7.26
CA PRO A 414 16.82 -13.43 8.52
C PRO A 414 15.99 -14.71 8.35
N ARG A 415 16.26 -15.74 9.17
CA ARG A 415 15.38 -16.92 9.29
C ARG A 415 13.99 -16.51 9.79
N TYR A 416 12.95 -17.25 9.38
CA TYR A 416 11.56 -16.96 9.75
C TYR A 416 11.36 -17.00 11.27
N GLU A 417 12.00 -17.93 11.99
CA GLU A 417 11.96 -18.00 13.46
C GLU A 417 12.96 -17.08 14.16
N SER A 418 13.67 -16.21 13.44
CA SER A 418 14.66 -15.34 14.06
C SER A 418 14.01 -14.28 14.98
N PRO A 419 14.70 -13.84 16.05
CA PRO A 419 14.18 -12.81 16.94
C PRO A 419 13.80 -11.50 16.22
N LYS A 420 14.53 -11.16 15.14
CA LYS A 420 14.24 -9.98 14.32
C LYS A 420 12.86 -10.08 13.64
N VAL A 421 12.55 -11.22 13.05
CA VAL A 421 11.25 -11.45 12.41
C VAL A 421 10.15 -11.46 13.47
N SER A 422 10.39 -12.07 14.64
CA SER A 422 9.46 -12.02 15.76
C SER A 422 9.14 -10.59 16.21
N THR A 423 10.14 -9.69 16.28
CA THR A 423 9.91 -8.27 16.61
C THR A 423 9.06 -7.57 15.54
N ILE A 424 9.35 -7.79 14.25
CA ILE A 424 8.56 -7.22 13.15
C ILE A 424 7.10 -7.70 13.24
N LYS A 425 6.88 -9.00 13.47
CA LYS A 425 5.54 -9.58 13.65
C LYS A 425 4.80 -8.97 14.84
N GLN A 426 5.47 -8.82 15.98
CA GLN A 426 4.89 -8.19 17.16
C GLN A 426 4.46 -6.74 16.88
N ASP A 427 5.29 -5.95 16.19
CA ASP A 427 4.95 -4.58 15.81
C ASP A 427 3.72 -4.53 14.88
N ILE A 428 3.57 -5.50 13.98
CA ILE A 428 2.37 -5.61 13.14
C ILE A 428 1.15 -6.00 13.98
N LEU A 429 1.26 -7.04 14.82
CA LEU A 429 0.18 -7.57 15.64
C LEU A 429 -0.42 -6.54 16.60
N ARG A 430 0.37 -5.59 17.12
CA ARG A 430 -0.13 -4.50 17.97
C ARG A 430 -1.23 -3.66 17.33
N ASN A 431 -1.24 -3.58 16.00
CA ASN A 431 -2.22 -2.82 15.25
C ASN A 431 -3.29 -3.72 14.64
N LYS A 432 -3.33 -5.02 14.99
CA LYS A 432 -4.30 -5.97 14.48
C LYS A 432 -5.50 -6.08 15.41
N SER A 433 -6.68 -6.15 14.82
CA SER A 433 -7.95 -6.32 15.53
C SER A 433 -8.52 -7.72 15.30
N ILE A 434 -8.94 -8.36 16.39
CA ILE A 434 -9.52 -9.69 16.41
C ILE A 434 -10.91 -9.59 17.03
N LEU A 435 -11.90 -10.20 16.41
CA LEU A 435 -13.23 -10.35 16.99
C LEU A 435 -13.45 -11.83 17.32
N TYR A 436 -13.77 -12.15 18.56
CA TYR A 436 -14.25 -13.48 18.94
C TYR A 436 -15.76 -13.45 19.15
N VAL A 437 -16.48 -14.30 18.41
CA VAL A 437 -17.92 -14.51 18.53
C VAL A 437 -18.15 -15.88 19.15
N GLY A 438 -18.48 -15.90 20.43
CA GLY A 438 -18.73 -17.13 21.19
C GLY A 438 -18.62 -16.95 22.70
N ASP A 439 -19.04 -17.97 23.43
CA ASP A 439 -19.14 -17.96 24.89
C ASP A 439 -18.20 -18.92 25.61
N ASP A 440 -17.20 -19.48 24.91
CA ASP A 440 -16.26 -20.40 25.53
C ASP A 440 -15.19 -19.65 26.36
N GLU A 441 -15.27 -19.79 27.68
CA GLU A 441 -14.34 -19.18 28.64
C GLU A 441 -12.87 -19.61 28.45
N ALA A 442 -12.61 -20.83 27.96
CA ALA A 442 -11.24 -21.26 27.70
C ALA A 442 -10.65 -20.52 26.50
N VAL A 443 -11.46 -20.25 25.47
CA VAL A 443 -11.06 -19.46 24.29
C VAL A 443 -10.83 -18.00 24.69
N LYS A 444 -11.78 -17.38 25.40
CA LYS A 444 -11.66 -15.99 25.92
C LYS A 444 -10.38 -15.81 26.73
N ARG A 445 -10.13 -16.69 27.70
CA ARG A 445 -8.91 -16.63 28.53
C ARG A 445 -7.63 -16.73 27.70
N ARG A 446 -7.56 -17.65 26.74
CA ARG A 446 -6.36 -17.83 25.90
C ARG A 446 -6.12 -16.66 24.94
N LEU A 447 -7.19 -16.06 24.41
CA LEU A 447 -7.11 -14.85 23.59
C LEU A 447 -6.68 -13.64 24.43
N SER A 448 -7.17 -13.51 25.66
CA SER A 448 -6.73 -12.48 26.60
C SER A 448 -5.24 -12.62 26.95
N GLU A 449 -4.74 -13.84 27.20
CA GLU A 449 -3.31 -14.10 27.38
C GLU A 449 -2.51 -13.69 26.13
N PHE A 450 -2.96 -14.09 24.94
CA PHE A 450 -2.29 -13.75 23.67
C PHE A 450 -2.24 -12.23 23.42
N THR A 451 -3.34 -11.52 23.62
CA THR A 451 -3.44 -10.07 23.43
C THR A 451 -2.62 -9.29 24.45
N PHE A 452 -2.53 -9.78 25.69
CA PHE A 452 -1.65 -9.18 26.70
C PHE A 452 -0.17 -9.17 26.27
N TYR A 453 0.32 -10.26 25.68
CA TYR A 453 1.72 -10.35 25.23
C TYR A 453 1.99 -9.65 23.89
N THR A 454 1.01 -9.63 22.99
CA THR A 454 1.18 -9.09 21.63
C THR A 454 0.78 -7.62 21.52
N GLY A 455 -0.13 -7.14 22.37
CA GLY A 455 -0.76 -5.83 22.27
C GLY A 455 -1.84 -5.73 21.19
N ALA A 456 -2.27 -6.85 20.60
CA ALA A 456 -3.39 -6.88 19.65
C ALA A 456 -4.70 -6.48 20.33
N ILE A 457 -5.62 -5.88 19.58
CA ILE A 457 -6.96 -5.54 20.05
C ILE A 457 -7.85 -6.76 19.86
N CYS A 458 -8.51 -7.23 20.92
CA CYS A 458 -9.50 -8.30 20.82
C CYS A 458 -10.81 -7.87 21.45
N ASP A 459 -11.87 -7.89 20.64
CA ASP A 459 -13.25 -7.73 21.11
C ASP A 459 -13.87 -9.11 21.25
N GLU A 460 -14.60 -9.31 22.35
CA GLU A 460 -15.29 -10.55 22.67
C GLU A 460 -16.79 -10.26 22.74
N VAL A 461 -17.58 -10.97 21.95
CA VAL A 461 -19.04 -10.82 21.89
C VAL A 461 -19.72 -12.18 21.87
N ASP A 462 -20.92 -12.25 22.44
CA ASP A 462 -21.81 -13.39 22.25
C ASP A 462 -22.52 -13.31 20.88
N PHE A 463 -23.23 -14.37 20.49
CA PHE A 463 -23.94 -14.41 19.21
C PHE A 463 -25.07 -13.37 19.11
N GLU A 464 -25.78 -13.09 20.20
CA GLU A 464 -26.86 -12.10 20.20
C GLU A 464 -26.32 -10.67 19.99
N GLN A 465 -25.19 -10.35 20.61
CA GLN A 465 -24.49 -9.08 20.47
C GLN A 465 -23.92 -8.93 19.06
N ALA A 466 -23.34 -10.00 18.50
CA ALA A 466 -22.88 -9.99 17.11
C ALA A 466 -24.05 -9.74 16.14
N GLN A 467 -25.24 -10.30 16.39
CA GLN A 467 -26.43 -10.03 15.57
C GLN A 467 -26.94 -8.59 15.67
N ARG A 468 -26.64 -7.85 16.74
CA ARG A 468 -27.05 -6.44 16.87
C ARG A 468 -26.12 -5.48 16.15
N LYS A 469 -24.90 -5.90 15.82
CA LYS A 469 -23.95 -5.10 15.04
C LYS A 469 -24.42 -4.89 13.61
N GLU A 470 -24.15 -3.71 13.07
CA GLU A 470 -24.34 -3.40 11.66
C GLU A 470 -23.18 -3.91 10.81
N GLU A 471 -23.36 -4.03 9.49
CA GLU A 471 -22.36 -4.61 8.57
C GLU A 471 -21.00 -3.89 8.63
N PHE A 472 -21.00 -2.56 8.75
CA PHE A 472 -19.79 -1.74 8.83
C PHE A 472 -19.03 -1.89 10.16
N GLU A 473 -19.63 -2.51 11.18
CA GLU A 473 -19.00 -2.73 12.49
C GLU A 473 -18.16 -4.02 12.54
N PHE A 474 -18.08 -4.76 11.43
CA PHE A 474 -17.27 -5.97 11.28
C PHE A 474 -15.92 -5.72 10.61
N GLU A 475 -15.37 -4.50 10.70
CA GLU A 475 -14.02 -4.16 10.24
C GLU A 475 -12.95 -4.67 11.22
N TYR A 476 -12.61 -5.95 11.09
CA TYR A 476 -11.54 -6.60 11.85
C TYR A 476 -10.50 -7.25 10.91
N ASP A 477 -9.30 -7.54 11.40
CA ASP A 477 -8.35 -8.35 10.62
C ASP A 477 -8.69 -9.85 10.67
N LEU A 478 -9.21 -10.30 11.81
CA LEU A 478 -9.55 -11.70 12.07
C LEU A 478 -10.88 -11.80 12.83
N ILE A 479 -11.80 -12.63 12.36
CA ILE A 479 -13.06 -12.93 13.05
C ILE A 479 -13.08 -14.42 13.38
N LEU A 480 -13.08 -14.76 14.67
CA LEU A 480 -13.15 -16.13 15.17
C LEU A 480 -14.61 -16.45 15.53
N LEU A 481 -15.23 -17.38 14.82
CA LEU A 481 -16.60 -17.84 15.06
C LEU A 481 -16.57 -19.21 15.74
N ASP A 482 -17.14 -19.32 16.94
CA ASP A 482 -17.29 -20.60 17.62
C ASP A 482 -18.54 -21.36 17.14
N LEU A 483 -18.33 -22.44 16.38
CA LEU A 483 -19.45 -23.21 15.82
C LEU A 483 -20.17 -24.07 16.85
N GLU A 484 -19.60 -24.32 18.03
CA GLU A 484 -20.23 -25.15 19.06
C GLU A 484 -21.45 -24.47 19.68
N VAL A 485 -21.41 -23.14 19.78
CA VAL A 485 -22.43 -22.33 20.43
C VAL A 485 -23.42 -21.71 19.43
N CYS A 486 -23.18 -21.92 18.14
CA CYS A 486 -23.93 -21.29 17.05
C CYS A 486 -25.00 -22.23 16.49
N SER A 487 -26.27 -21.86 16.57
CA SER A 487 -27.32 -22.56 15.83
C SER A 487 -27.28 -22.24 14.33
N GLU A 488 -27.90 -23.10 13.51
CA GLU A 488 -27.95 -22.92 12.06
C GLU A 488 -28.64 -21.60 11.65
N GLN A 489 -29.67 -21.18 12.39
CA GLN A 489 -30.38 -19.93 12.13
C GLN A 489 -29.53 -18.70 12.50
N GLU A 490 -28.84 -18.76 13.64
CA GLU A 490 -27.97 -17.67 14.09
C GLU A 490 -26.79 -17.47 13.15
N TYR A 491 -26.21 -18.56 12.66
CA TYR A 491 -25.15 -18.53 11.64
C TYR A 491 -25.64 -17.83 10.37
N LEU A 492 -26.81 -18.23 9.84
CA LEU A 492 -27.32 -17.69 8.58
C LEU A 492 -27.58 -16.18 8.66
N MET A 493 -28.03 -15.69 9.82
CA MET A 493 -28.21 -14.25 10.08
C MET A 493 -26.88 -13.49 10.19
N LEU A 494 -25.86 -14.10 10.81
CA LEU A 494 -24.55 -13.48 10.93
C LEU A 494 -23.81 -13.49 9.58
N GLU A 495 -23.95 -14.56 8.81
CA GLU A 495 -23.35 -14.73 7.48
C GLU A 495 -23.75 -13.61 6.51
N SER A 496 -25.03 -13.17 6.52
CA SER A 496 -25.45 -12.07 5.64
C SER A 496 -24.73 -10.76 5.97
N LYS A 497 -24.35 -10.55 7.23
CA LYS A 497 -23.62 -9.35 7.69
C LYS A 497 -22.13 -9.41 7.42
N LEU A 498 -21.56 -10.62 7.41
CA LEU A 498 -20.14 -10.85 7.18
C LEU A 498 -19.76 -10.82 5.69
N HIS A 499 -20.71 -10.62 4.76
CA HIS A 499 -20.40 -10.65 3.32
C HIS A 499 -19.51 -9.49 2.85
N PHE A 500 -19.57 -8.35 3.53
CA PHE A 500 -18.85 -7.14 3.16
C PHE A 500 -17.53 -6.93 3.92
N THR A 501 -17.18 -7.81 4.86
CA THR A 501 -15.93 -7.69 5.60
C THR A 501 -14.74 -8.21 4.79
N GLU A 502 -13.61 -7.52 4.89
CA GLU A 502 -12.31 -8.01 4.38
C GLU A 502 -11.59 -8.90 5.40
N ALA A 503 -12.18 -9.09 6.60
CA ALA A 503 -11.61 -9.90 7.67
C ALA A 503 -11.44 -11.37 7.26
N LYS A 504 -10.40 -12.01 7.77
CA LYS A 504 -10.30 -13.48 7.69
C LYS A 504 -11.26 -14.11 8.70
N ILE A 505 -12.26 -14.82 8.20
CA ILE A 505 -13.26 -15.50 9.03
C ILE A 505 -12.77 -16.91 9.35
N VAL A 506 -12.59 -17.21 10.63
CA VAL A 506 -12.09 -18.49 11.14
C VAL A 506 -13.23 -19.20 11.84
N MET A 507 -13.48 -20.44 11.43
CA MET A 507 -14.50 -21.27 12.07
C MET A 507 -13.82 -22.22 13.05
N LEU A 508 -14.04 -22.00 14.34
CA LEU A 508 -13.59 -22.92 15.39
C LEU A 508 -14.58 -24.07 15.48
N PHE A 509 -14.11 -25.29 15.24
CA PHE A 509 -14.93 -26.50 15.27
C PHE A 509 -14.30 -27.56 16.17
N VAL A 510 -15.11 -28.53 16.61
CA VAL A 510 -14.65 -29.71 17.35
C VAL A 510 -14.73 -30.92 16.42
N GLN A 511 -13.69 -31.76 16.36
CA GLN A 511 -13.67 -32.95 15.49
C GLN A 511 -14.84 -33.92 15.71
N ASP A 512 -15.31 -34.06 16.95
CA ASP A 512 -16.47 -34.89 17.30
C ASP A 512 -17.81 -34.16 17.12
N GLY A 513 -17.77 -32.89 16.73
CA GLY A 513 -18.94 -32.04 16.49
C GLY A 513 -19.68 -32.43 15.22
N VAL A 514 -20.97 -32.15 15.18
CA VAL A 514 -21.85 -32.51 14.06
C VAL A 514 -22.51 -31.23 13.53
N TYR A 515 -22.02 -30.72 12.40
CA TYR A 515 -22.43 -29.43 11.83
C TYR A 515 -23.28 -29.60 10.55
N HIS A 516 -24.22 -28.67 10.31
CA HIS A 516 -25.13 -28.71 9.16
C HIS A 516 -24.42 -28.30 7.85
N ASN A 517 -24.94 -28.81 6.71
CA ASN A 517 -24.29 -28.70 5.39
C ASN A 517 -24.53 -27.35 4.67
N ARG A 518 -25.13 -26.35 5.34
CA ARG A 518 -25.63 -25.10 4.72
C ARG A 518 -24.75 -23.87 4.93
N PHE A 519 -23.44 -24.01 5.12
CA PHE A 519 -22.56 -22.84 5.01
C PHE A 519 -22.66 -22.29 3.58
N SER A 520 -23.09 -21.03 3.38
CA SER A 520 -23.30 -20.51 2.04
C SER A 520 -22.01 -20.55 1.21
N ARG A 521 -22.14 -20.63 -0.12
CA ARG A 521 -20.98 -20.69 -1.00
C ARG A 521 -20.19 -19.38 -1.08
N PHE A 522 -20.74 -18.28 -0.58
CA PHE A 522 -20.23 -16.94 -0.82
C PHE A 522 -19.24 -16.45 0.23
N LEU A 523 -19.21 -17.06 1.42
CA LEU A 523 -18.29 -16.67 2.49
C LEU A 523 -17.00 -17.51 2.45
N THR A 524 -15.85 -16.85 2.35
CA THR A 524 -14.54 -17.52 2.46
C THR A 524 -14.17 -17.67 3.93
N PHE A 525 -13.95 -18.90 4.40
CA PHE A 525 -13.62 -19.15 5.80
C PHE A 525 -12.51 -20.17 5.98
N TYR A 526 -11.84 -20.09 7.13
CA TYR A 526 -10.68 -20.89 7.53
C TYR A 526 -11.05 -21.77 8.72
N PRO A 527 -11.36 -23.06 8.52
CA PRO A 527 -11.71 -23.92 9.62
C PRO A 527 -10.48 -24.29 10.45
N LYS A 528 -10.63 -24.24 11.77
CA LYS A 528 -9.57 -24.55 12.73
C LYS A 528 -10.14 -25.40 13.86
N ASP A 529 -9.49 -26.52 14.15
CA ASP A 529 -9.86 -27.35 15.29
C ASP A 529 -9.66 -26.56 16.59
N LYS A 530 -10.71 -26.47 17.41
CA LYS A 530 -10.76 -25.69 18.64
C LYS A 530 -9.77 -26.19 19.69
N LYS A 531 -9.56 -27.50 19.80
CA LYS A 531 -8.57 -28.07 20.73
C LYS A 531 -7.15 -27.70 20.32
N GLN A 532 -6.81 -27.82 19.03
CA GLN A 532 -5.52 -27.38 18.49
C GLN A 532 -5.31 -25.87 18.64
N PHE A 533 -6.36 -25.08 18.42
CA PHE A 533 -6.29 -23.63 18.62
C PHE A 533 -5.95 -23.28 20.08
N LEU A 534 -6.61 -23.92 21.06
CA LEU A 534 -6.36 -23.68 22.49
C LEU A 534 -4.98 -24.16 22.98
N LEU A 535 -4.37 -25.14 22.30
CA LEU A 535 -3.03 -25.62 22.61
C LEU A 535 -1.96 -24.58 22.25
N ASP A 536 -2.10 -23.91 21.10
CA ASP A 536 -1.19 -22.86 20.66
C ASP A 536 -1.92 -21.78 19.85
N VAL A 537 -2.48 -20.81 20.59
CA VAL A 537 -3.17 -19.65 20.00
C VAL A 537 -2.17 -18.77 19.26
N ALA A 538 -0.95 -18.60 19.78
CA ALA A 538 0.04 -17.73 19.18
C ALA A 538 0.46 -18.21 17.79
N GLN A 539 0.79 -19.49 17.65
CA GLN A 539 1.13 -20.08 16.36
C GLN A 539 -0.08 -20.12 15.41
N SER A 540 -1.27 -20.37 15.94
CA SER A 540 -2.50 -20.40 15.13
C SER A 540 -2.84 -19.03 14.55
N VAL A 541 -2.79 -17.98 15.37
CA VAL A 541 -3.03 -16.59 14.92
C VAL A 541 -1.90 -16.13 13.99
N ASP A 542 -0.64 -16.47 14.28
CA ASP A 542 0.49 -16.18 13.37
C ASP A 542 0.27 -16.77 11.98
N ALA A 543 -0.12 -18.04 11.89
CA ALA A 543 -0.41 -18.70 10.63
C ALA A 543 -1.60 -18.07 9.90
N LEU A 544 -2.66 -17.68 10.63
CA LEU A 544 -3.85 -17.07 10.05
C LEU A 544 -3.58 -15.65 9.52
N ILE A 545 -2.82 -14.84 10.25
CA ILE A 545 -2.53 -13.45 9.86
C ILE A 545 -1.40 -13.40 8.81
N PHE A 546 -0.29 -14.11 9.06
CA PHE A 546 0.93 -13.99 8.28
C PHE A 546 1.19 -15.15 7.31
N GLY A 547 0.56 -16.31 7.52
CA GLY A 547 0.74 -17.49 6.68
C GLY A 547 -0.16 -17.53 5.45
N ASN A 548 0.21 -18.40 4.51
CA ASN A 548 -0.60 -18.77 3.35
C ASN A 548 -1.51 -19.96 3.72
N VAL A 549 -2.47 -19.71 4.60
CA VAL A 549 -3.52 -20.71 4.90
C VAL A 549 -4.56 -20.64 3.78
N GLU A 550 -4.87 -21.78 3.16
CA GLU A 550 -5.94 -21.86 2.18
C GLU A 550 -7.29 -22.13 2.86
N PRO A 551 -8.38 -21.52 2.37
CA PRO A 551 -9.72 -21.82 2.86
C PRO A 551 -10.12 -23.23 2.43
N ASN A 552 -10.37 -24.12 3.40
CA ASN A 552 -10.72 -25.52 3.11
C ASN A 552 -11.95 -25.98 3.88
N ARG A 553 -13.13 -25.79 3.26
CA ARG A 553 -14.43 -26.14 3.86
C ARG A 553 -14.59 -27.62 4.23
N ASN A 554 -13.82 -28.51 3.62
CA ASN A 554 -13.96 -29.96 3.83
C ASN A 554 -13.39 -30.43 5.17
N LEU A 555 -12.68 -29.56 5.91
CA LEU A 555 -12.12 -29.89 7.21
C LEU A 555 -13.16 -29.90 8.35
N ILE A 556 -14.30 -29.23 8.19
CA ILE A 556 -15.37 -29.24 9.20
C ILE A 556 -16.09 -30.60 9.13
N PRO A 557 -16.18 -31.36 10.24
CA PRO A 557 -16.93 -32.61 10.29
C PRO A 557 -18.38 -32.36 9.93
N LYS A 558 -18.82 -32.96 8.83
CA LYS A 558 -20.20 -32.81 8.36
C LYS A 558 -21.08 -33.80 9.09
N LYS A 559 -22.32 -33.39 9.38
CA LYS A 559 -23.42 -34.31 9.67
C LYS A 559 -23.71 -35.13 8.41
N THR A 560 -22.90 -36.14 8.13
CA THR A 560 -23.33 -37.23 7.29
C THR A 560 -24.42 -37.93 8.08
N ALA A 561 -25.67 -37.80 7.63
CA ALA A 561 -26.64 -38.83 7.91
C ALA A 561 -25.93 -40.15 7.60
N LYS A 562 -25.94 -41.08 8.56
CA LYS A 562 -25.25 -42.36 8.42
C LYS A 562 -26.04 -43.19 7.41
N VAL A 563 -25.95 -42.87 6.12
CA VAL A 563 -26.69 -43.50 5.04
C VAL A 563 -25.94 -44.76 4.59
N ILE A 564 -25.79 -45.71 5.51
CA ILE A 564 -25.23 -47.02 5.17
C ILE A 564 -26.41 -47.89 4.71
N GLY A 565 -26.42 -48.27 3.44
CA GLY A 565 -27.32 -49.31 2.91
C GLY A 565 -28.52 -48.84 2.09
N LYS A 566 -28.64 -47.55 1.76
CA LYS A 566 -29.67 -47.04 0.83
C LYS A 566 -29.23 -47.20 -0.62
N ARG A 567 -30.15 -47.60 -1.50
CA ARG A 567 -29.88 -47.90 -2.91
C ARG A 567 -30.48 -46.85 -3.84
N ILE A 568 -29.64 -46.31 -4.73
CA ILE A 568 -30.02 -45.32 -5.75
C ILE A 568 -29.93 -45.99 -7.13
N LEU A 569 -30.97 -45.85 -7.94
CA LEU A 569 -30.94 -46.23 -9.35
C LEU A 569 -30.62 -45.00 -10.21
N ILE A 570 -29.59 -45.08 -11.03
CA ILE A 570 -29.26 -44.06 -12.04
C ILE A 570 -29.67 -44.59 -13.41
N ALA A 571 -30.55 -43.85 -14.09
CA ALA A 571 -30.96 -44.10 -15.46
C ALA A 571 -30.48 -42.94 -16.34
N ASP A 572 -29.53 -43.20 -17.23
CA ASP A 572 -28.94 -42.20 -18.13
C ASP A 572 -28.37 -42.96 -19.33
N ASP A 573 -28.61 -42.53 -20.55
CA ASP A 573 -28.16 -43.25 -21.76
C ASP A 573 -26.64 -43.11 -21.98
N ASN A 574 -26.05 -42.03 -21.47
CA ASN A 574 -24.62 -41.76 -21.54
C ASN A 574 -23.87 -42.59 -20.49
N GLU A 575 -23.23 -43.67 -20.95
CA GLU A 575 -22.44 -44.57 -20.10
C GLU A 575 -21.37 -43.85 -19.26
N SER A 576 -20.68 -42.85 -19.84
CA SER A 576 -19.63 -42.13 -19.13
C SER A 576 -20.19 -41.27 -17.99
N LEU A 577 -21.31 -40.58 -18.21
CA LEU A 577 -21.98 -39.79 -17.18
C LEU A 577 -22.58 -40.69 -16.09
N ARG A 578 -23.18 -41.81 -16.48
CA ARG A 578 -23.73 -42.83 -15.57
C ARG A 578 -22.65 -43.43 -14.66
N GLN A 579 -21.49 -43.77 -15.22
CA GLN A 579 -20.34 -44.29 -14.45
C GLN A 579 -19.75 -43.23 -13.51
N LEU A 580 -19.57 -41.99 -13.97
CA LEU A 580 -19.07 -40.90 -13.12
C LEU A 580 -20.01 -40.67 -11.93
N THR A 581 -21.31 -40.56 -12.17
CA THR A 581 -22.33 -40.37 -11.14
C THR A 581 -22.36 -41.53 -10.15
N THR A 582 -22.19 -42.77 -10.65
CA THR A 582 -22.05 -43.97 -9.83
C THR A 582 -20.86 -43.88 -8.88
N ILE A 583 -19.68 -43.50 -9.38
CA ILE A 583 -18.48 -43.35 -8.55
C ILE A 583 -18.69 -42.29 -7.46
N LEU A 584 -19.33 -41.17 -7.80
CA LEU A 584 -19.61 -40.08 -6.87
C LEU A 584 -20.53 -40.52 -5.72
N LEU A 585 -21.61 -41.23 -6.03
CA LEU A 585 -22.57 -41.71 -5.01
C LEU A 585 -22.01 -42.87 -4.20
N ASN A 586 -21.29 -43.82 -4.81
CA ASN A 586 -20.59 -44.89 -4.07
C ASN A 586 -19.57 -44.33 -3.08
N LYS A 587 -18.84 -43.26 -3.44
CA LYS A 587 -17.92 -42.55 -2.51
C LYS A 587 -18.62 -41.96 -1.29
N GLN A 588 -19.92 -41.68 -1.36
CA GLN A 588 -20.73 -41.21 -0.23
C GLN A 588 -21.39 -42.34 0.56
N GLY A 589 -21.19 -43.60 0.17
CA GLY A 589 -21.71 -44.78 0.90
C GLY A 589 -23.05 -45.33 0.40
N TYR A 590 -23.63 -44.75 -0.66
CA TYR A 590 -24.82 -45.29 -1.31
C TYR A 590 -24.49 -46.56 -2.11
N GLN A 591 -25.43 -47.49 -2.20
CA GLN A 591 -25.39 -48.55 -3.20
C GLN A 591 -26.01 -48.03 -4.49
N VAL A 592 -25.36 -48.25 -5.64
CA VAL A 592 -25.85 -47.70 -6.91
C VAL A 592 -26.13 -48.81 -7.92
N SER A 593 -27.36 -48.80 -8.45
CA SER A 593 -27.76 -49.60 -9.60
C SER A 593 -27.81 -48.72 -10.85
N GLN A 594 -27.52 -49.28 -12.02
CA GLN A 594 -27.44 -48.54 -13.28
C GLN A 594 -28.45 -49.08 -14.29
N ALA A 595 -29.01 -48.18 -15.10
CA ALA A 595 -29.84 -48.48 -16.26
C ALA A 595 -29.49 -47.53 -17.42
N GLY A 596 -29.43 -48.03 -18.64
CA GLY A 596 -29.20 -47.24 -19.85
C GLY A 596 -30.47 -46.74 -20.54
N ASP A 597 -31.63 -47.34 -20.22
CA ASP A 597 -32.94 -46.96 -20.78
C ASP A 597 -34.09 -47.27 -19.80
N GLY A 598 -35.30 -46.84 -20.15
CA GLY A 598 -36.48 -47.03 -19.32
C GLY A 598 -36.93 -48.48 -19.12
N ASN A 599 -36.62 -49.41 -20.03
CA ASN A 599 -36.96 -50.83 -19.82
C ASN A 599 -36.02 -51.46 -18.80
N GLU A 600 -34.74 -51.13 -18.85
CA GLU A 600 -33.76 -51.53 -17.83
C GLU A 600 -34.15 -51.02 -16.45
N VAL A 601 -34.67 -49.78 -16.36
CA VAL A 601 -35.23 -49.24 -15.11
C VAL A 601 -36.32 -50.15 -14.54
N LEU A 602 -37.32 -50.51 -15.36
CA LEU A 602 -38.44 -51.35 -14.92
C LEU A 602 -37.99 -52.77 -14.54
N SER A 603 -36.96 -53.28 -15.21
CA SER A 603 -36.27 -54.54 -14.88
C SER A 603 -35.64 -54.46 -13.49
N VAL A 604 -34.81 -53.44 -13.23
CA VAL A 604 -34.13 -53.24 -11.94
C VAL A 604 -35.13 -53.05 -10.80
N LEU A 605 -36.18 -52.27 -11.01
CA LEU A 605 -37.22 -52.08 -9.99
C LEU A 605 -38.03 -53.35 -9.68
N SER A 606 -38.05 -54.32 -10.60
CA SER A 606 -38.71 -55.60 -10.38
C SER A 606 -37.84 -56.62 -9.64
N SER A 607 -36.51 -56.45 -9.65
CA SER A 607 -35.55 -57.36 -9.01
C SER A 607 -34.91 -56.79 -7.73
N GLU A 608 -34.84 -55.47 -7.59
CA GLU A 608 -34.13 -54.78 -6.51
C GLU A 608 -35.02 -53.74 -5.80
N GLN A 609 -34.79 -53.55 -4.50
CA GLN A 609 -35.41 -52.46 -3.75
C GLN A 609 -34.56 -51.19 -3.90
N VAL A 610 -35.15 -50.14 -4.45
CA VAL A 610 -34.51 -48.85 -4.71
C VAL A 610 -35.18 -47.78 -3.85
N ASP A 611 -34.39 -46.93 -3.22
CA ASP A 611 -34.86 -45.83 -2.36
C ASP A 611 -35.02 -44.50 -3.12
N LEU A 612 -34.28 -44.30 -4.22
CA LEU A 612 -34.36 -43.10 -5.07
C LEU A 612 -33.97 -43.44 -6.51
N ILE A 613 -34.63 -42.81 -7.48
CA ILE A 613 -34.29 -42.92 -8.90
C ILE A 613 -33.82 -41.56 -9.41
N LEU A 614 -32.61 -41.51 -9.98
CA LEU A 614 -32.13 -40.38 -10.77
C LEU A 614 -32.35 -40.72 -12.25
N MET A 615 -33.26 -40.01 -12.91
CA MET A 615 -33.81 -40.38 -14.21
C MET A 615 -33.52 -39.33 -15.28
N ASP A 616 -32.74 -39.66 -16.30
CA ASP A 616 -32.62 -38.82 -17.48
C ASP A 616 -33.95 -38.73 -18.23
N LEU A 617 -34.29 -37.55 -18.75
CA LEU A 617 -35.52 -37.37 -19.50
C LEU A 617 -35.41 -37.92 -20.92
N GLU A 618 -34.24 -37.77 -21.54
CA GLU A 618 -34.00 -38.14 -22.93
C GLU A 618 -33.19 -39.44 -22.97
N MET A 619 -33.87 -40.57 -23.04
CA MET A 619 -33.25 -41.90 -23.16
C MET A 619 -33.81 -42.64 -24.39
N PRO A 620 -33.02 -43.51 -25.04
CA PRO A 620 -33.49 -44.30 -26.17
C PRO A 620 -34.50 -45.36 -25.73
N ILE A 621 -35.31 -45.85 -26.68
CA ILE A 621 -36.32 -46.92 -26.53
C ILE A 621 -37.53 -46.52 -25.67
N LEU A 622 -37.31 -46.15 -24.40
CA LEU A 622 -38.34 -45.69 -23.48
C LEU A 622 -37.80 -44.49 -22.70
N ASP A 623 -38.42 -43.32 -22.90
CA ASP A 623 -37.95 -42.06 -22.33
C ASP A 623 -38.26 -41.93 -20.82
N GLY A 624 -37.63 -40.97 -20.15
CA GLY A 624 -37.76 -40.82 -18.70
C GLY A 624 -39.17 -40.42 -18.22
N LEU A 625 -39.93 -39.69 -19.04
CA LEU A 625 -41.30 -39.25 -18.69
C LEU A 625 -42.30 -40.39 -18.81
N GLU A 626 -42.22 -41.16 -19.89
CA GLU A 626 -43.01 -42.37 -20.11
C GLU A 626 -42.67 -43.44 -19.06
N THR A 627 -41.38 -43.64 -18.77
CA THR A 627 -40.92 -44.55 -17.71
C THR A 627 -41.49 -44.17 -16.36
N THR A 628 -41.45 -42.88 -16.00
CA THR A 628 -42.03 -42.38 -14.74
C THR A 628 -43.53 -42.63 -14.69
N THR A 629 -44.24 -42.36 -15.79
CA THR A 629 -45.69 -42.62 -15.88
C THR A 629 -46.03 -44.10 -15.68
N LEU A 630 -45.23 -45.00 -16.24
CA LEU A 630 -45.38 -46.44 -16.07
C LEU A 630 -45.07 -46.88 -14.64
N ILE A 631 -44.03 -46.32 -14.00
CA ILE A 631 -43.71 -46.57 -12.59
C ILE A 631 -44.89 -46.18 -11.70
N ARG A 632 -45.44 -44.96 -11.87
CA ARG A 632 -46.57 -44.46 -11.06
C ARG A 632 -47.86 -45.26 -11.25
N LYS A 633 -48.08 -45.86 -12.44
CA LYS A 633 -49.25 -46.71 -12.75
C LYS A 633 -49.09 -48.18 -12.37
N SER A 634 -47.90 -48.61 -11.96
CA SER A 634 -47.59 -50.06 -11.85
C SER A 634 -48.25 -50.81 -10.70
N GLU A 635 -48.98 -50.14 -9.79
CA GLU A 635 -49.57 -50.69 -8.54
C GLU A 635 -48.58 -51.49 -7.63
N LYS A 636 -47.29 -51.48 -7.96
CA LYS A 636 -46.23 -52.18 -7.22
C LYS A 636 -45.64 -51.29 -6.13
N VAL A 637 -44.87 -51.89 -5.21
CA VAL A 637 -44.21 -51.20 -4.09
C VAL A 637 -43.35 -50.03 -4.56
N TYR A 638 -42.68 -50.16 -5.70
CA TYR A 638 -41.81 -49.11 -6.24
C TYR A 638 -42.58 -47.93 -6.86
N ALA A 639 -43.91 -47.99 -6.97
CA ALA A 639 -44.71 -46.91 -7.54
C ALA A 639 -44.59 -45.59 -6.75
N ASN A 640 -44.18 -45.65 -5.48
CA ASN A 640 -43.99 -44.48 -4.62
C ASN A 640 -42.53 -44.07 -4.42
N VAL A 641 -41.58 -44.74 -5.07
CA VAL A 641 -40.15 -44.38 -4.94
C VAL A 641 -39.94 -42.96 -5.47
N PRO A 642 -39.24 -42.08 -4.74
CA PRO A 642 -38.89 -40.75 -5.22
C PRO A 642 -38.14 -40.80 -6.55
N ILE A 643 -38.54 -39.96 -7.52
CA ILE A 643 -37.90 -39.84 -8.83
C ILE A 643 -37.41 -38.40 -9.02
N LEU A 644 -36.11 -38.23 -9.24
CA LEU A 644 -35.48 -36.97 -9.60
C LEU A 644 -35.15 -36.98 -11.09
N GLY A 645 -35.81 -36.11 -11.86
CA GLY A 645 -35.51 -35.91 -13.27
C GLY A 645 -34.13 -35.27 -13.46
N HIS A 646 -33.37 -35.70 -14.46
CA HIS A 646 -32.08 -35.14 -14.82
C HIS A 646 -32.20 -34.65 -16.26
N THR A 647 -32.08 -33.35 -16.52
CA THR A 647 -32.41 -32.77 -17.83
C THR A 647 -31.44 -31.67 -18.25
N GLY A 648 -31.17 -31.53 -19.55
CA GLY A 648 -30.44 -30.37 -20.08
C GLY A 648 -31.31 -29.12 -20.28
N ASP A 649 -32.64 -29.23 -20.16
CA ASP A 649 -33.58 -28.16 -20.50
C ASP A 649 -34.18 -27.50 -19.25
N SER A 650 -34.08 -26.16 -19.19
CA SER A 650 -34.56 -25.34 -18.08
C SER A 650 -35.87 -24.60 -18.37
N ARG A 651 -36.48 -24.81 -19.55
CA ARG A 651 -37.74 -24.15 -19.93
C ARG A 651 -38.89 -24.61 -19.04
N LYS A 652 -39.78 -23.67 -18.70
CA LYS A 652 -40.98 -23.92 -17.87
C LYS A 652 -41.88 -25.03 -18.40
N GLU A 653 -41.96 -25.19 -19.72
CA GLU A 653 -42.75 -26.25 -20.35
C GLU A 653 -42.23 -27.64 -20.00
N THR A 654 -40.91 -27.82 -20.01
CA THR A 654 -40.26 -29.10 -19.67
C THR A 654 -40.39 -29.40 -18.18
N LEU A 655 -40.24 -28.38 -17.31
CA LEU A 655 -40.47 -28.53 -15.87
C LEU A 655 -41.92 -28.90 -15.53
N SER A 656 -42.89 -28.35 -16.27
CA SER A 656 -44.30 -28.72 -16.12
C SER A 656 -44.56 -30.18 -16.50
N LYS A 657 -43.91 -30.70 -17.54
CA LYS A 657 -44.01 -32.11 -17.94
C LYS A 657 -43.42 -33.08 -16.90
N ILE A 658 -42.31 -32.70 -16.26
CA ILE A 658 -41.68 -33.47 -15.17
C ILE A 658 -42.66 -33.66 -14.01
N ASP A 659 -43.31 -32.57 -13.59
CA ASP A 659 -44.29 -32.57 -12.51
C ASP A 659 -45.54 -33.41 -12.87
N GLN A 660 -46.07 -33.21 -14.10
CA GLN A 660 -47.21 -33.98 -14.60
C GLN A 660 -46.94 -35.49 -14.72
N ALA A 661 -45.71 -35.89 -15.04
CA ALA A 661 -45.32 -37.30 -15.09
C ALA A 661 -45.24 -37.95 -13.69
N GLY A 662 -45.21 -37.15 -12.62
CA GLY A 662 -45.14 -37.61 -11.23
C GLY A 662 -43.72 -37.76 -10.68
N MET A 663 -42.75 -37.03 -11.23
CA MET A 663 -41.42 -36.89 -10.63
C MET A 663 -41.47 -35.93 -9.43
N ASN A 664 -40.63 -36.16 -8.43
CA ASN A 664 -40.63 -35.41 -7.18
C ASN A 664 -39.73 -34.17 -7.23
N GLY A 665 -38.81 -34.11 -8.19
CA GLY A 665 -37.92 -32.98 -8.39
C GLY A 665 -37.07 -33.15 -9.64
N TYR A 666 -36.18 -32.21 -9.90
CA TYR A 666 -35.29 -32.26 -11.06
C TYR A 666 -33.91 -31.64 -10.81
N LEU A 667 -32.95 -32.00 -11.67
CA LEU A 667 -31.58 -31.53 -11.72
C LEU A 667 -31.26 -31.11 -13.16
N ILE A 668 -30.64 -29.94 -13.33
CA ILE A 668 -30.29 -29.40 -14.66
C ILE A 668 -28.84 -29.73 -15.00
N LYS A 669 -28.61 -30.44 -16.11
CA LYS A 669 -27.29 -30.78 -16.67
C LYS A 669 -26.62 -29.51 -17.26
N PRO A 670 -25.31 -29.29 -17.06
CA PRO A 670 -24.39 -30.07 -16.21
C PRO A 670 -24.59 -29.79 -14.72
N VAL A 671 -24.67 -30.85 -13.91
CA VAL A 671 -24.83 -30.77 -12.46
C VAL A 671 -23.48 -30.81 -11.76
N ASP A 672 -23.23 -29.82 -10.90
CA ASP A 672 -22.10 -29.83 -9.96
C ASP A 672 -22.27 -30.96 -8.92
N GLN A 673 -21.20 -31.72 -8.65
CA GLN A 673 -21.17 -32.83 -7.68
C GLN A 673 -21.87 -32.49 -6.37
N SER A 674 -21.64 -31.30 -5.84
CA SER A 674 -22.25 -30.86 -4.57
C SER A 674 -23.77 -30.73 -4.66
N LYS A 675 -24.32 -30.15 -5.75
CA LYS A 675 -25.77 -30.02 -5.97
C LYS A 675 -26.44 -31.37 -6.15
N LEU A 676 -25.78 -32.31 -6.82
CA LEU A 676 -26.27 -33.69 -6.94
C LEU A 676 -26.42 -34.32 -5.56
N LEU A 677 -25.37 -34.24 -4.74
CA LEU A 677 -25.35 -34.88 -3.42
C LEU A 677 -26.38 -34.27 -2.46
N ASP A 678 -26.49 -32.94 -2.44
CA ASP A 678 -27.49 -32.24 -1.61
C ASP A 678 -28.91 -32.66 -2.02
N LYS A 679 -29.20 -32.65 -3.32
CA LYS A 679 -30.53 -32.98 -3.81
C LYS A 679 -30.88 -34.46 -3.66
N VAL A 680 -29.90 -35.35 -3.65
CA VAL A 680 -30.11 -36.76 -3.31
C VAL A 680 -30.42 -36.92 -1.82
N ALA A 681 -29.70 -36.21 -0.94
CA ALA A 681 -29.89 -36.25 0.50
C ALA A 681 -31.24 -35.66 0.97
N ASP A 682 -31.86 -34.77 0.19
CA ASP A 682 -33.19 -34.24 0.50
C ASP A 682 -34.30 -35.32 0.41
N TYR A 683 -34.07 -36.42 -0.31
CA TYR A 683 -35.07 -37.46 -0.61
C TYR A 683 -34.74 -38.85 -0.02
N ILE A 684 -33.56 -39.02 0.58
CA ILE A 684 -33.10 -40.24 1.28
C ILE A 684 -32.57 -39.85 2.64
#